data_AF-A0A317CZT6-F1
#
_entry.id   AF-A0A317CZT6-F1
#
_cell.length_a   1.000
_cell.length_b   1.000
_cell.length_c   1.000
_cell.angle_alpha   90.00
_cell.angle_beta   90.00
_cell.angle_gamma   90.00
#
_symmetry.space_group_name_H-M   'P 1'
#
loop_
_entity.id
_entity.type
_entity.pdbx_description
1 polymer ?
#
loop_
_entity_poly.entity_id
_entity_poly.type
_entity_poly.pdbx_seq_one_letter_code
_entity_poly.pdbx_strand_id
1 'polypeptide(L)'
;MAPANAATLVESEVDLPPAARAAVVDALLADSREHDAPPRWSLDLSVVVHPELARQLTDRLAAAVDQSFEAWWICRLALAGRISAAAPAALTIALDDRLPSWARRQAIAVVTELGSAPERSALLDGLKLDPDADPDDELRAGLLDGLYPQHMTITRLLPFVTRPRRLHFIGAYQKFLRDFPARVPNADLPELLTWARATLQPQFSVESRRWLSDLWVRIAAHAVGASDDPAVRGSLAELLVYLAGHIRRVRWALDTAQRRHLAVAVAARLDEHRWPVLLQLELVTADDIDWLTEAIDDERATGHDVLARCLQRLIAPPAPPDDEQDIDEQETDDRPDRTALQAAISAARQNLAAWTDIPIALVPPNQPEPLLSCDLTARRNWSLLTAEEQREVLDRGLEYVTGHSPDPSLWLGKTSVGLDVVRDWSGVYLLTTLARHAPERLGDLPLTTWARWAPAIANAWAYGNTDLLGDLVELAPTEAKAEIRTAVQTALDSRAEWRRTPLYEYFARNLVPELAAILTQRRYPDDQNADVLAFLIEHDPDVAVVAARSVANDDNSQLSRAANRHLAHADTSGTINRLLNEPTPPWVFLELLEGLPLDTVDDGSLADLTRLLLGRLAHADPPPETEGSFDSPTQREARMCNHAVERMAMRGLVTELKVLADGQPFHAQTLIRHHLRQARQAAAGKAQARVDPTGLLDLLGRSDLRLIRNSADLISALLDHLDDLQHELSRNNGFRDLWSPNGKNLGSEDDITDWLRRRLTDQLGRDRVILAREPQVERIAVKGSGTRIDLTAGAPTNTVPAGVAEAIVEAKLVTNDEVPTALRDQLVQRYLAATSQRHGIYLVYWIPPEQRTSGSRKYADKQELLDDMRRWATEVAPQFDVRVYVLDVSWPKR
;
A
#
# COMPACT_ATOMS: atom_id res chain seq x y z
N MET A 1 5.67 34.65 -17.59
CA MET A 1 5.82 33.22 -17.27
C MET A 1 5.93 32.43 -18.57
N ALA A 2 6.99 31.67 -18.79
CA ALA A 2 7.14 30.85 -20.00
C ALA A 2 6.26 29.57 -19.91
N PRO A 3 5.48 29.20 -20.96
CA PRO A 3 4.59 28.03 -20.98
C PRO A 3 5.25 26.73 -20.49
N ALA A 4 6.47 26.44 -20.96
CA ALA A 4 7.20 25.21 -20.67
C ALA A 4 7.55 24.98 -19.18
N ASN A 5 7.54 26.03 -18.35
CA ASN A 5 7.89 25.92 -16.92
C ASN A 5 6.68 25.76 -16.00
N ALA A 6 5.47 25.94 -16.53
CA ALA A 6 4.26 26.01 -15.72
C ALA A 6 3.93 24.67 -15.04
N ALA A 7 4.00 23.55 -15.76
CA ALA A 7 3.78 22.21 -15.20
C ALA A 7 4.84 21.84 -14.15
N THR A 8 6.09 22.25 -14.35
CA THR A 8 7.18 22.01 -13.38
C THR A 8 7.02 22.82 -12.10
N LEU A 9 6.45 24.03 -12.19
CA LEU A 9 6.15 24.84 -11.00
C LEU A 9 5.04 24.22 -10.16
N VAL A 10 3.99 23.69 -10.79
CA VAL A 10 2.94 22.90 -10.11
C VAL A 10 3.54 21.67 -9.41
N GLU A 11 4.47 20.95 -10.06
CA GLU A 11 5.16 19.78 -9.48
C GLU A 11 6.09 20.09 -8.32
N SER A 12 6.53 21.34 -8.19
CA SER A 12 7.45 21.77 -7.15
C SER A 12 6.76 22.13 -5.82
N GLU A 13 5.42 22.18 -5.80
CA GLU A 13 4.57 22.52 -4.64
C GLU A 13 5.00 23.81 -3.92
N VAL A 14 5.60 24.73 -4.67
CA VAL A 14 6.06 26.01 -4.16
C VAL A 14 4.85 26.89 -3.87
N ASP A 15 4.79 27.48 -2.67
CA ASP A 15 3.69 28.40 -2.33
C ASP A 15 3.82 29.71 -3.12
N LEU A 16 2.96 29.87 -4.11
CA LEU A 16 2.92 31.02 -5.01
C LEU A 16 1.85 32.03 -4.57
N PRO A 17 2.06 33.34 -4.71
CA PRO A 17 1.01 34.33 -4.51
C PRO A 17 -0.06 34.24 -5.63
N PRO A 18 -1.27 34.77 -5.39
CA PRO A 18 -2.39 34.67 -6.33
C PRO A 18 -2.09 35.11 -7.78
N ALA A 19 -1.31 36.19 -7.96
CA ALA A 19 -0.94 36.67 -9.29
C ALA A 19 -0.01 35.72 -10.04
N ALA A 20 0.91 35.06 -9.34
CA ALA A 20 1.79 34.06 -9.93
C ALA A 20 1.03 32.77 -10.27
N ARG A 21 0.09 32.35 -9.40
CA ARG A 21 -0.82 31.23 -9.69
C ARG A 21 -1.64 31.48 -10.96
N ALA A 22 -2.18 32.69 -11.15
CA ALA A 22 -2.89 33.08 -12.36
C ALA A 22 -2.02 32.97 -13.63
N ALA A 23 -0.78 33.46 -13.56
CA ALA A 23 0.17 33.38 -14.67
C ALA A 23 0.61 31.94 -14.99
N VAL A 24 0.70 31.06 -13.98
CA VAL A 24 0.95 29.63 -14.17
C VAL A 24 -0.21 28.98 -14.91
N VAL A 25 -1.46 29.30 -14.55
CA VAL A 25 -2.65 28.76 -15.23
C VAL A 25 -2.69 29.20 -16.69
N ASP A 26 -2.43 30.47 -17.01
CA ASP A 26 -2.38 30.93 -18.40
C ASP A 26 -1.30 30.19 -19.21
N ALA A 27 -0.14 29.96 -18.59
CA ALA A 27 0.98 29.27 -19.19
C ALA A 27 0.68 27.78 -19.44
N LEU A 28 -0.01 27.10 -18.51
CA LEU A 28 -0.49 25.71 -18.69
C LEU A 28 -1.47 25.60 -19.86
N LEU A 29 -2.43 26.52 -19.93
CA LEU A 29 -3.45 26.51 -20.98
C LEU A 29 -2.83 26.85 -22.34
N ALA A 30 -1.89 27.81 -22.40
CA ALA A 30 -1.17 28.13 -23.62
C ALA A 30 -0.32 26.95 -24.14
N ASP A 31 0.44 26.29 -23.25
CA ASP A 31 1.26 25.12 -23.61
C ASP A 31 0.41 23.99 -24.19
N SER A 32 -0.77 23.74 -23.60
CA SER A 32 -1.70 22.70 -24.03
C SER A 32 -2.30 22.91 -25.43
N ARG A 33 -2.17 24.12 -26.01
CA ARG A 33 -2.57 24.43 -27.39
C ARG A 33 -1.43 24.30 -28.39
N GLU A 34 -0.19 24.49 -27.93
CA GLU A 34 1.00 24.53 -28.79
C GLU A 34 1.73 23.18 -28.86
N HIS A 35 1.60 22.33 -27.83
CA HIS A 35 2.31 21.05 -27.74
C HIS A 35 1.38 19.88 -27.40
N ASP A 36 1.52 18.76 -28.13
CA ASP A 36 0.90 17.46 -27.83
C ASP A 36 1.64 16.74 -26.67
N ALA A 37 1.76 17.41 -25.51
CA ALA A 37 2.36 16.81 -24.32
C ALA A 37 1.32 15.92 -23.61
N PRO A 38 1.63 14.65 -23.27
CA PRO A 38 0.68 13.75 -22.63
C PRO A 38 0.19 14.30 -21.27
N PRO A 39 -1.06 13.99 -20.85
CA PRO A 39 -1.65 14.57 -19.65
C PRO A 39 -0.89 14.09 -18.41
N ARG A 40 -0.56 15.02 -17.51
CA ARG A 40 0.11 14.69 -16.23
C ARG A 40 -0.95 14.41 -15.16
N TRP A 41 -1.48 13.19 -15.19
CA TRP A 41 -2.62 12.74 -14.37
C TRP A 41 -2.45 12.91 -12.85
N SER A 42 -1.21 12.87 -12.36
CA SER A 42 -0.88 12.89 -10.94
C SER A 42 -0.63 14.29 -10.35
N LEU A 43 -0.81 15.36 -11.12
CA LEU A 43 -0.58 16.72 -10.61
C LEU A 43 -1.71 17.17 -9.67
N ASP A 44 -1.33 17.65 -8.49
CA ASP A 44 -2.24 18.40 -7.64
C ASP A 44 -2.34 19.85 -8.15
N LEU A 45 -3.53 20.25 -8.58
CA LEU A 45 -3.80 21.59 -9.09
C LEU A 45 -4.37 22.53 -8.02
N SER A 46 -4.58 22.04 -6.79
CA SER A 46 -5.00 22.88 -5.67
C SER A 46 -4.02 24.03 -5.43
N VAL A 47 -2.72 23.80 -5.70
CA VAL A 47 -1.62 24.76 -5.53
C VAL A 47 -1.70 25.97 -6.46
N VAL A 48 -2.44 25.90 -7.57
CA VAL A 48 -2.65 27.01 -8.51
C VAL A 48 -4.04 27.65 -8.40
N VAL A 49 -4.85 27.19 -7.45
CA VAL A 49 -6.14 27.82 -7.16
C VAL A 49 -5.92 29.22 -6.59
N HIS A 50 -6.61 30.20 -7.16
CA HIS A 50 -6.52 31.62 -6.82
C HIS A 50 -7.88 32.31 -7.06
N PRO A 51 -8.14 33.50 -6.46
CA PRO A 51 -9.46 34.13 -6.48
C PRO A 51 -10.02 34.41 -7.88
N GLU A 52 -9.15 34.68 -8.86
CA GLU A 52 -9.54 35.03 -10.24
C GLU A 52 -9.68 33.83 -11.19
N LEU A 53 -9.43 32.61 -10.69
CA LEU A 53 -9.44 31.40 -11.50
C LEU A 53 -10.79 31.21 -12.21
N ALA A 54 -11.90 31.55 -11.55
CA ALA A 54 -13.24 31.46 -12.12
C ALA A 54 -13.35 32.24 -13.42
N ARG A 55 -12.99 33.53 -13.40
CA ARG A 55 -13.04 34.39 -14.60
C ARG A 55 -12.09 33.89 -15.67
N GLN A 56 -10.86 33.52 -15.28
CA GLN A 56 -9.85 33.02 -16.21
C GLN A 56 -10.33 31.79 -17.00
N LEU A 57 -10.96 30.82 -16.33
CA LEU A 57 -11.50 29.63 -17.00
C LEU A 57 -12.75 29.97 -17.83
N THR A 58 -13.66 30.81 -17.33
CA THR A 58 -14.87 31.19 -18.07
C THR A 58 -14.54 31.98 -19.35
N ASP A 59 -13.58 32.90 -19.31
CA ASP A 59 -13.12 33.65 -20.48
C ASP A 59 -12.52 32.71 -21.54
N ARG A 60 -11.79 31.68 -21.12
CA ARG A 60 -11.22 30.67 -22.03
C ARG A 60 -12.28 29.77 -22.63
N LEU A 61 -13.25 29.34 -21.83
CA LEU A 61 -14.37 28.52 -22.30
C LEU A 61 -15.26 29.27 -23.32
N ALA A 62 -15.38 30.60 -23.20
CA ALA A 62 -16.11 31.43 -24.16
C ALA A 62 -15.46 31.48 -25.55
N ALA A 63 -14.16 31.19 -25.66
CA ALA A 63 -13.42 31.19 -26.93
C ALA A 63 -13.59 29.90 -27.77
N ALA A 64 -14.43 28.96 -27.31
CA ALA A 64 -14.60 27.59 -27.81
C ALA A 64 -13.31 26.74 -27.70
N VAL A 65 -13.44 25.57 -27.08
CA VAL A 65 -12.32 24.64 -26.85
C VAL A 65 -12.38 23.51 -27.88
N ASP A 66 -11.45 23.50 -28.83
CA ASP A 66 -11.34 22.49 -29.88
C ASP A 66 -10.19 21.49 -29.64
N GLN A 67 -9.25 21.82 -28.75
CA GLN A 67 -8.11 20.97 -28.41
C GLN A 67 -8.40 20.04 -27.22
N SER A 68 -8.08 18.76 -27.38
CA SER A 68 -8.36 17.72 -26.36
C SER A 68 -7.59 17.94 -25.05
N PHE A 69 -6.34 18.39 -25.13
CA PHE A 69 -5.50 18.68 -23.96
C PHE A 69 -5.95 19.93 -23.22
N GLU A 70 -6.31 20.98 -23.93
CA GLU A 70 -6.84 22.21 -23.35
C GLU A 70 -8.16 21.93 -22.60
N ALA A 71 -9.07 21.15 -23.21
CA ALA A 71 -10.32 20.72 -22.57
C ALA A 71 -10.07 19.97 -21.25
N TRP A 72 -9.10 19.05 -21.26
CA TRP A 72 -8.71 18.30 -20.06
C TRP A 72 -8.16 19.21 -18.95
N TRP A 73 -7.25 20.14 -19.29
CA TRP A 73 -6.67 21.08 -18.33
C TRP A 73 -7.71 22.00 -17.71
N ILE A 74 -8.61 22.57 -18.53
CA ILE A 74 -9.69 23.43 -18.05
C ILE A 74 -10.58 22.67 -17.07
N CYS A 75 -10.99 21.44 -17.40
CA CYS A 75 -11.85 20.64 -16.52
C CYS A 75 -11.16 20.29 -15.19
N ARG A 76 -9.88 19.92 -15.24
CA ARG A 76 -9.08 19.62 -14.03
C ARG A 76 -8.91 20.84 -13.13
N LEU A 77 -8.64 22.01 -13.71
CA LEU A 77 -8.55 23.28 -12.97
C LEU A 77 -9.89 23.70 -12.39
N ALA A 78 -10.99 23.50 -13.12
CA ALA A 78 -12.34 23.78 -12.64
C ALA A 78 -12.71 22.90 -11.43
N LEU A 79 -12.37 21.61 -11.45
CA LEU A 79 -12.55 20.70 -10.32
C LEU A 79 -11.72 21.14 -9.10
N ALA A 80 -10.42 21.41 -9.29
CA ALA A 80 -9.54 21.84 -8.21
C ALA A 80 -10.00 23.17 -7.57
N GLY A 81 -10.46 24.12 -8.39
CA GLY A 81 -10.98 25.41 -7.94
C GLY A 81 -12.46 25.39 -7.50
N ARG A 82 -13.17 24.27 -7.67
CA ARG A 82 -14.62 24.15 -7.47
C ARG A 82 -15.45 25.21 -8.23
N ILE A 83 -15.10 25.46 -9.48
CA ILE A 83 -15.69 26.52 -10.32
C ILE A 83 -16.97 26.03 -11.02
N SER A 84 -18.14 26.23 -10.39
CA SER A 84 -19.44 25.82 -10.96
C SER A 84 -19.81 26.54 -12.26
N ALA A 85 -19.31 27.75 -12.48
CA ALA A 85 -19.52 28.49 -13.73
C ALA A 85 -18.94 27.79 -14.98
N ALA A 86 -18.07 26.80 -14.81
CA ALA A 86 -17.52 26.00 -15.92
C ALA A 86 -18.46 24.88 -16.38
N ALA A 87 -19.47 24.51 -15.60
CA ALA A 87 -20.33 23.36 -15.87
C ALA A 87 -21.10 23.40 -17.21
N PRO A 88 -21.67 24.53 -17.67
CA PRO A 88 -22.36 24.57 -18.97
C PRO A 88 -21.43 24.24 -20.15
N ALA A 89 -20.19 24.72 -20.11
CA ALA A 89 -19.23 24.47 -21.15
C ALA A 89 -18.61 23.07 -21.05
N ALA A 90 -18.38 22.58 -19.82
CA ALA A 90 -17.98 21.19 -19.60
C ALA A 90 -19.04 20.20 -20.11
N LEU A 91 -20.32 20.51 -20.00
CA LEU A 91 -21.38 19.71 -20.61
C LEU A 91 -21.22 19.63 -22.13
N THR A 92 -20.88 20.74 -22.79
CA THR A 92 -20.64 20.75 -24.24
C THR A 92 -19.43 19.89 -24.61
N ILE A 93 -18.35 19.96 -23.83
CA ILE A 93 -17.14 19.13 -23.99
C ILE A 93 -17.46 17.65 -23.79
N ALA A 94 -18.23 17.29 -22.76
CA ALA A 94 -18.59 15.91 -22.47
C ALA A 94 -19.40 15.27 -23.62
N LEU A 95 -20.28 16.05 -24.26
CA LEU A 95 -21.15 15.62 -25.36
C LEU A 95 -20.47 15.67 -26.75
N ASP A 96 -19.23 16.16 -26.86
CA ASP A 96 -18.53 16.24 -28.15
C ASP A 96 -17.87 14.91 -28.52
N ASP A 97 -18.49 14.18 -29.45
CA ASP A 97 -18.00 12.88 -29.93
C ASP A 97 -16.67 12.95 -30.71
N ARG A 98 -16.17 14.15 -31.03
CA ARG A 98 -14.86 14.33 -31.67
C ARG A 98 -13.69 14.25 -30.68
N LEU A 99 -13.97 14.47 -29.40
CA LEU A 99 -12.96 14.45 -28.35
C LEU A 99 -12.75 13.02 -27.81
N PRO A 100 -11.52 12.66 -27.40
CA PRO A 100 -11.24 11.33 -26.88
C PRO A 100 -11.89 11.13 -25.50
N SER A 101 -12.19 9.86 -25.17
CA SER A 101 -12.87 9.47 -23.93
C SER A 101 -12.18 10.01 -22.67
N TRP A 102 -10.84 10.03 -22.64
CA TRP A 102 -10.05 10.51 -21.50
C TRP A 102 -10.23 12.01 -21.21
N ALA A 103 -10.48 12.85 -22.24
CA ALA A 103 -10.74 14.27 -22.08
C ALA A 103 -12.20 14.51 -21.66
N ARG A 104 -13.14 13.87 -22.37
CA ARG A 104 -14.58 13.92 -22.08
C ARG A 104 -14.92 13.47 -20.67
N ARG A 105 -14.20 12.48 -20.14
CA ARG A 105 -14.34 12.00 -18.76
C ARG A 105 -14.08 13.08 -17.71
N GLN A 106 -13.09 13.95 -17.90
CA GLN A 106 -12.85 15.05 -16.94
C GLN A 106 -14.00 16.07 -16.99
N ALA A 107 -14.57 16.29 -18.17
CA ALA A 107 -15.73 17.15 -18.34
C ALA A 107 -17.00 16.57 -17.69
N ILE A 108 -17.19 15.25 -17.78
CA ILE A 108 -18.22 14.52 -17.02
C ILE A 108 -18.06 14.82 -15.52
N ALA A 109 -16.86 14.65 -14.97
CA ALA A 109 -16.60 14.92 -13.54
C ALA A 109 -16.96 16.36 -13.12
N VAL A 110 -16.63 17.37 -13.95
CA VAL A 110 -17.02 18.77 -13.69
C VAL A 110 -18.53 18.92 -13.60
N VAL A 111 -19.28 18.37 -14.57
CA VAL A 111 -20.74 18.50 -14.58
C VAL A 111 -21.37 17.74 -13.42
N THR A 112 -20.87 16.55 -13.09
CA THR A 112 -21.40 15.78 -11.97
C THR A 112 -21.17 16.47 -10.64
N GLU A 113 -19.94 16.96 -10.39
CA GLU A 113 -19.57 17.56 -9.10
C GLU A 113 -20.05 19.02 -8.94
N LEU A 114 -20.00 19.82 -10.00
CA LEU A 114 -20.16 21.27 -9.94
C LEU A 114 -21.38 21.81 -10.71
N GLY A 115 -22.02 20.97 -11.54
CA GLY A 115 -23.16 21.35 -12.35
C GLY A 115 -24.48 21.48 -11.58
N SER A 116 -25.42 22.18 -12.20
CA SER A 116 -26.82 22.28 -11.78
C SER A 116 -27.61 21.02 -12.16
N ALA A 117 -28.80 20.85 -11.57
CA ALA A 117 -29.66 19.70 -11.88
C ALA A 117 -30.02 19.58 -13.39
N PRO A 118 -30.34 20.67 -14.12
CA PRO A 118 -30.56 20.60 -15.57
C PRO A 118 -29.33 20.10 -16.35
N GLU A 119 -28.13 20.54 -15.98
CA GLU A 119 -26.89 20.13 -16.67
C GLU A 119 -26.57 18.66 -16.42
N ARG A 120 -26.75 18.18 -15.20
CA ARG A 120 -26.59 16.75 -14.87
C ARG A 120 -27.59 15.87 -15.61
N SER A 121 -28.85 16.33 -15.74
CA SER A 121 -29.86 15.63 -16.55
C SER A 121 -29.47 15.62 -18.02
N ALA A 122 -29.08 16.77 -18.57
CA ALA A 122 -28.67 16.89 -19.97
C ALA A 122 -27.43 16.03 -20.29
N LEU A 123 -26.50 15.90 -19.34
CA LEU A 123 -25.35 15.01 -19.49
C LEU A 123 -25.79 13.55 -19.61
N LEU A 124 -26.68 13.12 -18.72
CA LEU A 124 -27.16 11.75 -18.67
C LEU A 124 -27.99 11.38 -19.91
N ASP A 125 -28.80 12.32 -20.40
CA ASP A 125 -29.67 12.11 -21.57
C ASP A 125 -28.90 12.27 -22.90
N GLY A 126 -27.88 13.12 -22.92
CA GLY A 126 -27.15 13.49 -24.13
C GLY A 126 -25.96 12.59 -24.45
N LEU A 127 -25.35 11.93 -23.46
CA LEU A 127 -24.13 11.15 -23.69
C LEU A 127 -24.43 9.79 -24.32
N LYS A 128 -23.86 9.54 -25.50
CA LYS A 128 -23.95 8.25 -26.17
C LYS A 128 -22.89 7.29 -25.64
N LEU A 129 -23.32 6.22 -24.96
CA LEU A 129 -22.45 5.15 -24.46
C LEU A 129 -22.30 4.01 -25.48
N ASP A 130 -22.12 4.37 -26.76
CA ASP A 130 -21.90 3.42 -27.85
C ASP A 130 -20.55 2.67 -27.67
N PRO A 131 -20.49 1.36 -27.99
CA PRO A 131 -19.23 0.61 -28.06
C PRO A 131 -18.02 1.31 -28.67
N ASP A 132 -18.22 2.05 -29.75
CA ASP A 132 -17.13 2.68 -30.49
C ASP A 132 -16.68 3.99 -29.83
N ALA A 133 -17.58 4.66 -29.11
CA ALA A 133 -17.31 5.91 -28.40
C ALA A 133 -16.69 5.69 -26.99
N ASP A 134 -16.96 4.52 -26.38
CA ASP A 134 -16.48 4.17 -25.04
C ASP A 134 -16.01 2.70 -24.98
N PRO A 135 -14.93 2.35 -25.71
CA PRO A 135 -14.45 0.97 -25.82
C PRO A 135 -13.93 0.39 -24.50
N ASP A 136 -13.51 1.27 -23.57
CA ASP A 136 -12.90 0.93 -22.27
C ASP A 136 -13.84 1.19 -21.07
N ASP A 137 -15.10 1.56 -21.32
CA ASP A 137 -16.11 1.90 -20.31
C ASP A 137 -15.74 3.09 -19.39
N GLU A 138 -14.85 3.98 -19.83
CA GLU A 138 -14.34 5.12 -19.06
C GLU A 138 -15.36 6.26 -18.93
N LEU A 139 -16.17 6.49 -19.97
CA LEU A 139 -17.25 7.49 -19.94
C LEU A 139 -18.43 6.98 -19.11
N ARG A 140 -18.78 5.69 -19.28
CA ARG A 140 -19.78 5.01 -18.45
C ARG A 140 -19.40 5.08 -16.97
N ALA A 141 -18.15 4.77 -16.64
CA ALA A 141 -17.65 4.87 -15.27
C ALA A 141 -17.79 6.29 -14.71
N GLY A 142 -17.43 7.32 -15.48
CA GLY A 142 -17.55 8.71 -15.05
C GLY A 142 -19.00 9.11 -14.71
N LEU A 143 -19.97 8.71 -15.55
CA LEU A 143 -21.38 8.99 -15.30
C LEU A 143 -21.89 8.29 -14.03
N LEU A 144 -21.59 7.00 -13.89
CA LEU A 144 -22.10 6.21 -12.77
C LEU A 144 -21.43 6.61 -11.46
N ASP A 145 -20.13 6.86 -11.46
CA ASP A 145 -19.40 7.24 -10.25
C ASP A 145 -19.78 8.66 -9.79
N GLY A 146 -19.95 9.60 -10.74
CA GLY A 146 -20.25 11.00 -10.43
C GLY A 146 -21.71 11.32 -10.13
N LEU A 147 -22.67 10.62 -10.76
CA LEU A 147 -24.10 10.90 -10.55
C LEU A 147 -24.71 10.08 -9.42
N TYR A 148 -24.20 8.88 -9.13
CA TYR A 148 -24.75 8.03 -8.08
C TYR A 148 -23.95 8.14 -6.77
N PRO A 149 -24.61 8.20 -5.58
CA PRO A 149 -26.06 8.13 -5.34
C PRO A 149 -26.77 9.49 -5.31
N GLN A 150 -26.05 10.61 -5.43
CA GLN A 150 -26.59 11.94 -5.10
C GLN A 150 -27.58 12.50 -6.14
N HIS A 151 -27.46 12.10 -7.40
CA HIS A 151 -28.15 12.69 -8.55
C HIS A 151 -28.77 11.64 -9.49
N MET A 152 -28.65 10.36 -9.15
CA MET A 152 -29.19 9.24 -9.91
C MET A 152 -29.76 8.21 -8.93
N THR A 153 -30.97 7.74 -9.20
CA THR A 153 -31.59 6.66 -8.41
C THR A 153 -31.00 5.31 -8.80
N ILE A 154 -31.08 4.33 -7.89
CA ILE A 154 -30.63 2.97 -8.18
C ILE A 154 -31.34 2.38 -9.41
N THR A 155 -32.65 2.60 -9.57
CA THR A 155 -33.43 2.15 -10.75
C THR A 155 -32.84 2.63 -12.07
N ARG A 156 -32.34 3.86 -12.08
CA ARG A 156 -31.75 4.47 -13.27
C ARG A 156 -30.31 4.01 -13.50
N LEU A 157 -29.59 3.65 -12.43
CA LEU A 157 -28.21 3.15 -12.49
C LEU A 157 -28.12 1.72 -13.04
N LEU A 158 -28.96 0.81 -12.55
CA LEU A 158 -28.84 -0.62 -12.78
C LEU A 158 -28.80 -1.04 -14.27
N PRO A 159 -29.56 -0.41 -15.20
CA PRO A 159 -29.46 -0.69 -16.64
C PRO A 159 -28.07 -0.43 -17.24
N PHE A 160 -27.26 0.43 -16.62
CA PHE A 160 -25.90 0.74 -17.05
C PHE A 160 -24.83 -0.16 -16.40
N VAL A 161 -25.21 -1.03 -15.45
CA VAL A 161 -24.29 -2.00 -14.85
C VAL A 161 -24.24 -3.24 -15.75
N THR A 162 -23.25 -3.27 -16.64
CA THR A 162 -23.05 -4.30 -17.67
C THR A 162 -21.69 -4.97 -17.50
N ARG A 163 -21.47 -6.07 -18.23
CA ARG A 163 -20.14 -6.70 -18.32
C ARG A 163 -19.11 -5.66 -18.82
N PRO A 164 -17.91 -5.57 -18.19
CA PRO A 164 -16.82 -4.76 -18.72
C PRO A 164 -16.48 -5.20 -20.15
N ARG A 165 -16.37 -4.25 -21.08
CA ARG A 165 -16.05 -4.52 -22.49
C ARG A 165 -14.66 -5.14 -22.64
N ARG A 166 -13.69 -4.67 -21.84
CA ARG A 166 -12.33 -5.24 -21.76
C ARG A 166 -12.06 -5.76 -20.35
N LEU A 167 -12.09 -7.08 -20.19
CA LEU A 167 -11.90 -7.74 -18.88
C LEU A 167 -10.49 -7.52 -18.29
N HIS A 168 -9.47 -7.32 -19.12
CA HIS A 168 -8.08 -7.11 -18.68
C HIS A 168 -7.71 -5.62 -18.54
N PHE A 169 -8.62 -4.70 -18.87
CA PHE A 169 -8.38 -3.28 -18.72
C PHE A 169 -8.71 -2.86 -17.29
N ILE A 170 -7.68 -2.60 -16.49
CA ILE A 170 -7.82 -2.08 -15.12
C ILE A 170 -8.10 -0.57 -15.22
N GLY A 171 -9.37 -0.26 -15.47
CA GLY A 171 -9.90 1.08 -15.65
C GLY A 171 -10.87 1.50 -14.55
N ALA A 172 -11.44 2.68 -14.71
CA ALA A 172 -12.37 3.24 -13.76
C ALA A 172 -13.69 2.48 -13.64
N TYR A 173 -14.12 1.77 -14.69
CA TYR A 173 -15.35 0.99 -14.61
C TYR A 173 -15.19 -0.21 -13.66
N GLN A 174 -14.05 -0.89 -13.72
CA GLN A 174 -13.74 -1.95 -12.75
C GLN A 174 -13.64 -1.40 -11.32
N LYS A 175 -13.02 -0.23 -11.15
CA LYS A 175 -13.01 0.48 -9.87
C LYS A 175 -14.44 0.78 -9.38
N PHE A 176 -15.29 1.33 -10.25
CA PHE A 176 -16.69 1.61 -9.92
C PHE A 176 -17.43 0.34 -9.49
N LEU A 177 -17.35 -0.76 -10.25
CA LEU A 177 -18.00 -2.04 -9.91
C LEU A 177 -17.57 -2.57 -8.54
N ARG A 178 -16.31 -2.36 -8.16
CA ARG A 178 -15.77 -2.75 -6.86
C ARG A 178 -16.27 -1.87 -5.71
N ASP A 179 -16.39 -0.56 -5.94
CA ASP A 179 -16.56 0.43 -4.88
C ASP A 179 -18.03 0.84 -4.69
N PHE A 180 -18.88 0.83 -5.74
CA PHE A 180 -20.26 1.31 -5.64
C PHE A 180 -21.18 0.54 -4.69
N PRO A 181 -21.07 -0.80 -4.50
CA PRO A 181 -22.00 -1.52 -3.64
C PRO A 181 -22.00 -1.00 -2.20
N ALA A 182 -20.84 -0.61 -1.68
CA ALA A 182 -20.68 -0.04 -0.35
C ALA A 182 -21.24 1.39 -0.22
N ARG A 183 -21.53 2.08 -1.33
CA ARG A 183 -22.09 3.43 -1.37
C ARG A 183 -23.62 3.45 -1.51
N VAL A 184 -24.26 2.28 -1.61
CA VAL A 184 -25.71 2.16 -1.83
C VAL A 184 -26.47 2.53 -0.55
N PRO A 185 -27.41 3.48 -0.56
CA PRO A 185 -28.24 3.75 0.61
C PRO A 185 -29.07 2.53 1.03
N ASN A 186 -29.30 2.33 2.33
CA ASN A 186 -30.07 1.17 2.81
C ASN A 186 -31.47 1.07 2.19
N ALA A 187 -32.10 2.22 1.89
CA ALA A 187 -33.41 2.27 1.24
C ALA A 187 -33.43 1.69 -0.19
N ASP A 188 -32.28 1.69 -0.88
CA ASP A 188 -32.12 1.22 -2.26
C ASP A 188 -31.68 -0.25 -2.34
N LEU A 189 -31.30 -0.86 -1.21
CA LEU A 189 -30.85 -2.25 -1.12
C LEU A 189 -31.86 -3.28 -1.64
N PRO A 190 -33.18 -3.19 -1.34
CA PRO A 190 -34.15 -4.17 -1.85
C PRO A 190 -34.18 -4.23 -3.38
N GLU A 191 -34.05 -3.08 -4.04
CA GLU A 191 -34.04 -2.99 -5.50
C GLU A 191 -32.74 -3.54 -6.08
N LEU A 192 -31.59 -3.19 -5.50
CA LEU A 192 -30.29 -3.72 -5.89
C LEU A 192 -30.21 -5.25 -5.75
N LEU A 193 -30.73 -5.80 -4.64
CA LEU A 193 -30.79 -7.25 -4.42
C LEU A 193 -31.72 -7.94 -5.42
N THR A 194 -32.86 -7.31 -5.74
CA THR A 194 -33.80 -7.81 -6.76
C THR A 194 -33.14 -7.87 -8.14
N TRP A 195 -32.40 -6.82 -8.51
CA TRP A 195 -31.63 -6.80 -9.75
C TRP A 195 -30.53 -7.85 -9.76
N ALA A 196 -29.73 -7.92 -8.69
CA ALA A 196 -28.63 -8.89 -8.58
C ALA A 196 -29.16 -10.31 -8.81
N ARG A 197 -30.31 -10.63 -8.20
CA ARG A 197 -31.01 -11.90 -8.39
C ARG A 197 -31.48 -12.13 -9.82
N ALA A 198 -32.06 -11.13 -10.47
CA ALA A 198 -32.49 -11.24 -11.88
C ALA A 198 -31.29 -11.54 -12.81
N THR A 199 -30.10 -11.04 -12.47
CA THR A 199 -28.86 -11.33 -13.21
C THR A 199 -28.30 -12.75 -12.96
N LEU A 200 -28.79 -13.49 -11.95
CA LEU A 200 -28.35 -14.86 -11.63
C LEU A 200 -28.93 -15.95 -12.55
N GLN A 201 -29.91 -15.62 -13.40
CA GLN A 201 -30.66 -16.62 -14.18
C GLN A 201 -29.74 -17.41 -15.15
N PRO A 202 -29.98 -18.72 -15.41
CA PRO A 202 -29.04 -19.67 -16.04
C PRO A 202 -28.55 -19.35 -17.48
N GLN A 203 -29.03 -18.27 -18.06
CA GLN A 203 -28.83 -17.85 -19.45
C GLN A 203 -27.50 -17.12 -19.71
N PHE A 204 -26.62 -16.99 -18.70
CA PHE A 204 -25.33 -16.33 -18.82
C PHE A 204 -24.14 -17.33 -18.90
N SER A 205 -23.19 -17.04 -19.80
CA SER A 205 -21.98 -17.84 -20.06
C SER A 205 -21.08 -17.99 -18.82
N VAL A 206 -20.20 -19.00 -18.81
CA VAL A 206 -19.22 -19.23 -17.71
C VAL A 206 -18.36 -17.99 -17.44
N GLU A 207 -17.99 -17.23 -18.47
CA GLU A 207 -17.26 -15.96 -18.36
C GLU A 207 -18.08 -14.84 -17.70
N SER A 208 -19.39 -14.81 -17.95
CA SER A 208 -20.30 -13.84 -17.34
C SER A 208 -20.44 -14.07 -15.83
N ARG A 209 -20.29 -15.32 -15.36
CA ARG A 209 -20.35 -15.66 -13.92
C ARG A 209 -19.14 -15.14 -13.14
N ARG A 210 -17.96 -15.01 -13.77
CA ARG A 210 -16.71 -14.67 -13.07
C ARG A 210 -16.61 -13.21 -12.62
N TRP A 211 -17.08 -12.25 -13.44
CA TRP A 211 -17.04 -10.83 -13.05
C TRP A 211 -18.20 -10.48 -12.11
N LEU A 212 -19.33 -11.16 -12.26
CA LEU A 212 -20.51 -10.97 -11.41
C LEU A 212 -20.33 -11.54 -10.00
N SER A 213 -19.54 -12.61 -9.82
CA SER A 213 -19.36 -13.22 -8.50
C SER A 213 -18.75 -12.27 -7.46
N ASP A 214 -17.74 -11.47 -7.84
CA ASP A 214 -17.15 -10.48 -6.92
C ASP A 214 -18.13 -9.35 -6.60
N LEU A 215 -18.87 -8.86 -7.60
CA LEU A 215 -19.90 -7.84 -7.41
C LEU A 215 -21.01 -8.30 -6.45
N TRP A 216 -21.51 -9.52 -6.62
CA TRP A 216 -22.57 -10.07 -5.77
C TRP A 216 -22.14 -10.27 -4.32
N VAL A 217 -20.90 -10.69 -4.09
CA VAL A 217 -20.33 -10.79 -2.73
C VAL A 217 -20.31 -9.43 -2.05
N ARG A 218 -19.93 -8.39 -2.77
CA ARG A 218 -19.90 -7.02 -2.24
C ARG A 218 -21.30 -6.48 -1.95
N ILE A 219 -22.26 -6.76 -2.83
CA ILE A 219 -23.68 -6.41 -2.60
C ILE A 219 -24.20 -7.13 -1.35
N ALA A 220 -23.93 -8.43 -1.21
CA ALA A 220 -24.34 -9.20 -0.03
C ALA A 220 -23.68 -8.66 1.25
N ALA A 221 -22.37 -8.37 1.21
CA ALA A 221 -21.63 -7.85 2.35
C ALA A 221 -22.16 -6.49 2.84
N HIS A 222 -22.59 -5.62 1.92
CA HIS A 222 -23.23 -4.35 2.28
C HIS A 222 -24.64 -4.56 2.85
N ALA A 223 -25.45 -5.40 2.19
CA ALA A 223 -26.83 -5.67 2.59
C ALA A 223 -26.97 -6.35 3.97
N VAL A 224 -25.93 -7.08 4.39
CA VAL A 224 -25.84 -7.73 5.70
C VAL A 224 -26.06 -6.74 6.86
N GLY A 225 -25.48 -5.54 6.78
CA GLY A 225 -25.62 -4.51 7.83
C GLY A 225 -27.01 -3.87 7.91
N ALA A 226 -27.88 -4.12 6.92
CA ALA A 226 -29.26 -3.63 6.87
C ALA A 226 -30.29 -4.78 6.94
N SER A 227 -29.87 -5.96 7.39
CA SER A 227 -30.70 -7.17 7.42
C SER A 227 -31.83 -7.16 8.46
N ASP A 228 -31.93 -6.13 9.30
CA ASP A 228 -33.08 -5.92 10.20
C ASP A 228 -34.35 -5.52 9.44
N ASP A 229 -34.21 -4.88 8.27
CA ASP A 229 -35.35 -4.59 7.40
C ASP A 229 -35.84 -5.90 6.75
N PRO A 230 -37.12 -6.32 6.99
CA PRO A 230 -37.67 -7.54 6.41
C PRO A 230 -37.58 -7.61 4.88
N ALA A 231 -37.67 -6.47 4.18
CA ALA A 231 -37.57 -6.40 2.73
C ALA A 231 -36.14 -6.72 2.25
N VAL A 232 -35.12 -6.16 2.90
CA VAL A 232 -33.70 -6.45 2.62
C VAL A 232 -33.38 -7.90 2.97
N ARG A 233 -33.80 -8.35 4.16
CA ARG A 233 -33.55 -9.70 4.68
C ARG A 233 -34.04 -10.79 3.74
N GLY A 234 -35.26 -10.66 3.23
CA GLY A 234 -35.86 -11.63 2.31
C GLY A 234 -35.06 -11.76 1.01
N SER A 235 -34.72 -10.64 0.38
CA SER A 235 -33.95 -10.62 -0.87
C SER A 235 -32.49 -11.04 -0.68
N LEU A 236 -31.87 -10.67 0.44
CA LEU A 236 -30.51 -11.08 0.80
C LEU A 236 -30.42 -12.59 1.01
N ALA A 237 -31.40 -13.19 1.69
CA ALA A 237 -31.44 -14.63 1.90
C ALA A 237 -31.45 -15.41 0.57
N GLU A 238 -32.21 -14.96 -0.43
CA GLU A 238 -32.23 -15.56 -1.78
C GLU A 238 -30.85 -15.50 -2.46
N LEU A 239 -30.18 -14.35 -2.36
CA LEU A 239 -28.84 -14.17 -2.92
C LEU A 239 -27.81 -15.10 -2.24
N LEU A 240 -27.86 -15.20 -0.91
CA LEU A 240 -26.94 -16.04 -0.13
C LEU A 240 -27.07 -17.54 -0.46
N VAL A 241 -28.29 -18.04 -0.65
CA VAL A 241 -28.55 -19.44 -1.06
C VAL A 241 -27.87 -19.78 -2.39
N TYR A 242 -27.83 -18.82 -3.32
CA TYR A 242 -27.13 -18.98 -4.59
C TYR A 242 -25.60 -18.92 -4.44
N LEU A 243 -25.12 -17.94 -3.67
CA LEU A 243 -23.70 -17.71 -3.45
C LEU A 243 -23.00 -18.86 -2.70
N ALA A 244 -23.71 -19.56 -1.81
CA ALA A 244 -23.19 -20.73 -1.10
C ALA A 244 -22.69 -21.85 -2.04
N GLY A 245 -23.27 -21.99 -3.24
CA GLY A 245 -22.79 -22.93 -4.25
C GLY A 245 -21.49 -22.52 -4.97
N HIS A 246 -21.04 -21.27 -4.77
CA HIS A 246 -19.99 -20.64 -5.58
C HIS A 246 -18.84 -20.04 -4.75
N ILE A 247 -18.98 -19.90 -3.44
CA ILE A 247 -17.96 -19.30 -2.56
C ILE A 247 -17.59 -20.26 -1.44
N ARG A 248 -16.28 -20.41 -1.19
CA ARG A 248 -15.77 -21.41 -0.24
C ARG A 248 -15.67 -20.95 1.22
N ARG A 249 -15.91 -19.67 1.54
CA ARG A 249 -16.06 -19.09 2.90
C ARG A 249 -16.19 -17.57 2.79
N VAL A 250 -17.16 -16.97 3.49
CA VAL A 250 -17.29 -15.52 3.67
C VAL A 250 -17.66 -15.25 5.12
N ARG A 251 -16.93 -14.35 5.78
CA ARG A 251 -17.30 -13.87 7.12
C ARG A 251 -18.14 -12.61 6.98
N TRP A 252 -19.31 -12.62 7.58
CA TRP A 252 -20.23 -11.50 7.62
C TRP A 252 -20.04 -10.74 8.93
N ALA A 253 -20.02 -9.41 8.88
CA ALA A 253 -20.04 -8.58 10.08
C ALA A 253 -21.49 -8.45 10.60
N LEU A 254 -21.97 -9.50 11.26
CA LEU A 254 -23.32 -9.57 11.84
C LEU A 254 -23.24 -9.63 13.36
N ASP A 255 -24.16 -8.97 14.05
CA ASP A 255 -24.44 -9.30 15.45
C ASP A 255 -25.26 -10.60 15.55
N THR A 256 -25.35 -11.14 16.77
CA THR A 256 -26.05 -12.41 17.04
C THR A 256 -27.52 -12.37 16.64
N ALA A 257 -28.23 -11.25 16.83
CA ALA A 257 -29.66 -11.15 16.55
C ALA A 257 -29.93 -11.07 15.04
N GLN A 258 -29.18 -10.23 14.33
CA GLN A 258 -29.23 -10.10 12.87
C GLN A 258 -28.88 -11.41 12.19
N ARG A 259 -27.84 -12.09 12.68
CA ARG A 259 -27.42 -13.40 12.17
C ARG A 259 -28.51 -14.44 12.31
N ARG A 260 -29.16 -14.53 13.47
CA ARG A 260 -30.29 -15.44 13.74
C ARG A 260 -31.50 -15.16 12.85
N HIS A 261 -31.88 -13.88 12.70
CA HIS A 261 -32.95 -13.48 11.80
C HIS A 261 -32.67 -13.86 10.34
N LEU A 262 -31.43 -13.66 9.89
CA LEU A 262 -31.01 -14.01 8.53
C LEU A 262 -30.92 -15.53 8.34
N ALA A 263 -30.49 -16.28 9.36
CA ALA A 263 -30.47 -17.74 9.36
C ALA A 263 -31.87 -18.32 9.12
N VAL A 264 -32.90 -17.83 9.83
CA VAL A 264 -34.30 -18.24 9.61
C VAL A 264 -34.75 -17.91 8.18
N ALA A 265 -34.43 -16.71 7.69
CA ALA A 265 -34.82 -16.30 6.34
C ALA A 265 -34.16 -17.14 5.23
N VAL A 266 -32.90 -17.58 5.45
CA VAL A 266 -32.19 -18.49 4.55
C VAL A 266 -32.72 -19.91 4.67
N ALA A 267 -32.94 -20.41 5.88
CA ALA A 267 -33.52 -21.74 6.15
C ALA A 267 -34.86 -21.93 5.45
N ALA A 268 -35.73 -20.91 5.49
CA ALA A 268 -37.03 -20.90 4.83
C ALA A 268 -36.99 -21.08 3.29
N ARG A 269 -35.80 -20.98 2.68
CA ARG A 269 -35.58 -21.05 1.22
C ARG A 269 -34.71 -22.23 0.80
N LEU A 270 -34.29 -23.05 1.75
CA LEU A 270 -33.50 -24.25 1.51
C LEU A 270 -34.39 -25.49 1.60
N ASP A 271 -34.06 -26.50 0.80
CA ASP A 271 -34.52 -27.85 1.09
C ASP A 271 -33.74 -28.43 2.28
N GLU A 272 -34.34 -29.41 2.96
CA GLU A 272 -33.78 -30.07 4.14
C GLU A 272 -32.34 -30.56 3.90
N HIS A 273 -31.99 -31.05 2.71
CA HIS A 273 -30.65 -31.57 2.41
C HIS A 273 -29.58 -30.48 2.23
N ARG A 274 -29.99 -29.22 2.03
CA ARG A 274 -29.08 -28.07 1.88
C ARG A 274 -28.85 -27.30 3.18
N TRP A 275 -29.20 -27.88 4.33
CA TRP A 275 -28.89 -27.35 5.66
C TRP A 275 -27.41 -26.94 5.90
N PRO A 276 -26.37 -27.60 5.31
CA PRO A 276 -24.98 -27.20 5.57
C PRO A 276 -24.66 -25.78 5.11
N VAL A 277 -25.47 -25.18 4.25
CA VAL A 277 -25.35 -23.79 3.81
C VAL A 277 -25.38 -22.82 5.00
N LEU A 278 -26.18 -23.08 6.03
CA LEU A 278 -26.24 -22.23 7.22
C LEU A 278 -24.93 -22.21 8.00
N LEU A 279 -24.21 -23.34 8.05
CA LEU A 279 -22.89 -23.45 8.67
C LEU A 279 -21.78 -22.90 7.76
N GLN A 280 -21.83 -23.17 6.45
CA GLN A 280 -20.85 -22.68 5.47
C GLN A 280 -20.80 -21.15 5.42
N LEU A 281 -21.95 -20.51 5.57
CA LEU A 281 -22.09 -19.06 5.63
C LEU A 281 -21.92 -18.49 7.04
N GLU A 282 -21.58 -19.31 8.04
CA GLU A 282 -21.45 -18.91 9.44
C GLU A 282 -22.71 -18.18 9.98
N LEU A 283 -23.90 -18.50 9.47
CA LEU A 283 -25.17 -17.94 9.95
C LEU A 283 -25.69 -18.65 11.19
N VAL A 284 -25.20 -19.86 11.46
CA VAL A 284 -25.54 -20.68 12.64
C VAL A 284 -24.25 -21.28 13.19
N THR A 285 -24.07 -21.22 14.50
CA THR A 285 -22.87 -21.65 15.22
C THR A 285 -23.26 -22.52 16.44
N ALA A 286 -22.27 -23.12 17.12
CA ALA A 286 -22.52 -23.90 18.33
C ALA A 286 -23.17 -23.07 19.45
N ASP A 287 -22.90 -21.76 19.51
CA ASP A 287 -23.48 -20.84 20.51
C ASP A 287 -24.99 -20.58 20.31
N ASP A 288 -25.59 -21.14 19.26
CA ASP A 288 -27.00 -20.96 18.92
C ASP A 288 -27.91 -22.13 19.27
N ILE A 289 -27.39 -23.18 19.91
CA ILE A 289 -28.16 -24.40 20.22
C ILE A 289 -29.42 -24.07 21.02
N ASP A 290 -29.32 -23.24 22.06
CA ASP A 290 -30.47 -22.84 22.88
C ASP A 290 -31.52 -22.09 22.05
N TRP A 291 -31.08 -21.12 21.25
CA TRP A 291 -31.98 -20.35 20.38
C TRP A 291 -32.61 -21.20 19.27
N LEU A 292 -31.85 -22.13 18.67
CA LEU A 292 -32.36 -23.04 17.64
C LEU A 292 -33.46 -23.94 18.22
N THR A 293 -33.28 -24.42 19.46
CA THR A 293 -34.28 -25.23 20.17
C THR A 293 -35.57 -24.43 20.34
N GLU A 294 -35.47 -23.19 20.81
CA GLU A 294 -36.62 -22.27 20.91
C GLU A 294 -37.27 -21.94 19.55
N ALA A 295 -36.45 -21.75 18.51
CA ALA A 295 -36.92 -21.39 17.17
C ALA A 295 -37.61 -22.57 16.44
N ILE A 296 -37.24 -23.81 16.77
CA ILE A 296 -37.87 -25.03 16.26
C ILE A 296 -39.22 -25.25 16.95
N ASP A 297 -39.33 -24.99 18.25
CA ASP A 297 -40.58 -25.15 19.00
C ASP A 297 -41.69 -24.17 18.58
N ASP A 298 -41.37 -23.11 17.84
CA ASP A 298 -42.36 -22.25 17.17
C ASP A 298 -42.88 -22.93 15.90
N GLU A 299 -44.04 -23.61 15.99
CA GLU A 299 -44.73 -24.27 14.86
C GLU A 299 -45.04 -23.33 13.67
N ARG A 300 -44.88 -22.00 13.81
CA ARG A 300 -45.08 -21.02 12.74
C ARG A 300 -43.79 -20.65 12.01
N ALA A 301 -42.63 -21.15 12.44
CA ALA A 301 -41.34 -20.82 11.85
C ALA A 301 -41.15 -21.48 10.46
N THR A 302 -40.86 -20.67 9.44
CA THR A 302 -40.52 -21.16 8.10
C THR A 302 -39.08 -21.70 8.07
N GLY A 303 -38.85 -22.82 7.40
CA GLY A 303 -37.51 -23.47 7.36
C GLY A 303 -37.21 -24.39 8.55
N HIS A 304 -38.24 -24.81 9.29
CA HIS A 304 -38.16 -25.67 10.47
C HIS A 304 -37.29 -26.92 10.24
N ASP A 305 -37.51 -27.68 9.16
CA ASP A 305 -36.75 -28.90 8.87
C ASP A 305 -35.24 -28.64 8.71
N VAL A 306 -34.87 -27.51 8.08
CA VAL A 306 -33.48 -27.11 7.84
C VAL A 306 -32.80 -26.70 9.15
N LEU A 307 -33.51 -25.95 10.00
CA LEU A 307 -33.03 -25.56 11.33
C LEU A 307 -32.91 -26.77 12.26
N ALA A 308 -33.88 -27.69 12.20
CA ALA A 308 -33.86 -28.95 12.95
C ALA A 308 -32.66 -29.82 12.55
N ARG A 309 -32.34 -29.92 11.26
CA ARG A 309 -31.11 -30.61 10.80
C ARG A 309 -29.84 -29.92 11.25
N CYS A 310 -29.79 -28.59 11.25
CA CYS A 310 -28.65 -27.85 11.79
C CYS A 310 -28.48 -28.09 13.30
N LEU A 311 -29.59 -28.08 14.06
CA LEU A 311 -29.58 -28.37 15.49
C LEU A 311 -29.12 -29.80 15.75
N GLN A 312 -29.65 -30.78 15.02
CA GLN A 312 -29.20 -32.18 15.08
C GLN A 312 -27.69 -32.28 14.83
N ARG A 313 -27.14 -31.55 13.85
CA ARG A 313 -25.69 -31.57 13.59
C ARG A 313 -24.86 -30.93 14.71
N LEU A 314 -25.33 -29.82 15.28
CA LEU A 314 -24.61 -29.06 16.30
C LEU A 314 -24.65 -29.73 17.67
N ILE A 315 -25.73 -30.44 17.98
CA ILE A 315 -25.87 -31.27 19.19
C ILE A 315 -25.18 -32.62 19.01
N ALA A 316 -25.02 -33.09 17.77
CA ALA A 316 -24.29 -34.33 17.51
C ALA A 316 -22.84 -34.22 18.03
N PRO A 317 -22.36 -35.15 18.88
CA PRO A 317 -20.98 -35.18 19.32
C PRO A 317 -20.03 -35.21 18.11
N PRO A 318 -18.80 -34.65 18.22
CA PRO A 318 -17.85 -34.68 17.12
C PRO A 318 -17.68 -36.13 16.67
N ALA A 319 -17.93 -36.37 15.38
CA ALA A 319 -17.80 -37.70 14.82
C ALA A 319 -16.38 -38.23 15.10
N PRO A 320 -16.22 -39.46 15.61
CA PRO A 320 -14.94 -40.14 15.52
C PRO A 320 -14.56 -40.30 14.04
N PRO A 321 -13.27 -40.32 13.69
CA PRO A 321 -12.85 -40.41 12.29
C PRO A 321 -13.29 -41.75 11.69
N ASP A 322 -14.09 -41.65 10.62
CA ASP A 322 -14.47 -42.60 9.56
C ASP A 322 -14.69 -44.09 9.91
N ASP A 323 -15.94 -44.56 9.82
CA ASP A 323 -16.41 -45.45 8.73
C ASP A 323 -17.86 -45.94 8.96
N GLU A 324 -18.50 -46.24 7.84
CA GLU A 324 -19.90 -46.58 7.58
C GLU A 324 -20.64 -47.58 8.51
N GLN A 325 -21.97 -47.31 8.62
CA GLN A 325 -23.12 -48.23 8.81
C GLN A 325 -23.81 -48.36 10.19
N ASP A 326 -25.00 -47.73 10.24
CA ASP A 326 -26.28 -48.09 10.87
C ASP A 326 -26.29 -49.11 12.03
N ILE A 327 -26.57 -48.62 13.25
CA ILE A 327 -27.41 -49.33 14.24
C ILE A 327 -28.24 -48.30 15.05
N ASP A 328 -29.55 -48.49 15.03
CA ASP A 328 -30.60 -47.83 15.84
C ASP A 328 -30.33 -47.95 17.36
N GLU A 329 -30.23 -46.83 18.10
CA GLU A 329 -30.46 -46.82 19.55
C GLU A 329 -31.22 -45.56 20.00
N GLN A 330 -32.36 -45.79 20.67
CA GLN A 330 -33.29 -44.82 21.25
C GLN A 330 -32.82 -44.40 22.65
N GLU A 331 -32.73 -43.11 23.01
CA GLU A 331 -32.65 -42.63 24.41
C GLU A 331 -33.10 -41.14 24.48
N THR A 332 -34.34 -40.83 24.93
CA THR A 332 -34.81 -40.48 26.29
C THR A 332 -34.51 -39.06 26.80
N ASP A 333 -35.60 -38.32 27.00
CA ASP A 333 -35.83 -37.01 27.61
C ASP A 333 -35.10 -36.79 28.96
N ASP A 334 -34.13 -35.87 29.02
CA ASP A 334 -33.27 -35.63 30.20
C ASP A 334 -33.72 -34.40 31.01
N ARG A 335 -34.67 -34.62 31.93
CA ARG A 335 -34.94 -33.68 33.04
C ARG A 335 -33.90 -33.88 34.14
N PRO A 336 -33.26 -32.82 34.67
CA PRO A 336 -32.23 -32.97 35.71
C PRO A 336 -32.82 -33.57 36.99
N ASP A 337 -32.45 -34.82 37.28
CA ASP A 337 -32.87 -35.57 38.45
C ASP A 337 -32.01 -35.22 39.68
N ARG A 338 -32.62 -34.60 40.70
CA ARG A 338 -31.99 -34.27 41.99
C ARG A 338 -31.57 -35.52 42.77
N THR A 339 -32.09 -36.70 42.43
CA THR A 339 -31.88 -37.95 43.17
C THR A 339 -30.41 -38.37 43.24
N ALA A 340 -29.67 -38.24 42.13
CA ALA A 340 -28.24 -38.59 42.07
C ALA A 340 -27.39 -37.69 42.98
N LEU A 341 -27.67 -36.38 42.98
CA LEU A 341 -26.97 -35.40 43.82
C LEU A 341 -27.24 -35.63 45.32
N GLN A 342 -28.49 -35.92 45.68
CA GLN A 342 -28.86 -36.22 47.07
C GLN A 342 -28.21 -37.52 47.57
N ALA A 343 -28.10 -38.53 46.70
CA ALA A 343 -27.42 -39.78 46.99
C ALA A 343 -25.91 -39.57 47.19
N ALA A 344 -25.26 -38.77 46.33
CA ALA A 344 -23.83 -38.44 46.45
C ALA A 344 -23.51 -37.71 47.76
N ILE A 345 -24.33 -36.72 48.15
CA ILE A 345 -24.17 -36.01 49.44
C ILE A 345 -24.35 -36.97 50.61
N SER A 346 -25.35 -37.84 50.55
CA SER A 346 -25.61 -38.83 51.60
C SER A 346 -24.48 -39.86 51.73
N ALA A 347 -23.89 -40.27 50.60
CA ALA A 347 -22.74 -41.17 50.59
C ALA A 347 -21.49 -40.48 51.18
N ALA A 348 -21.23 -39.22 50.82
CA ALA A 348 -20.11 -38.45 51.35
C ALA A 348 -20.19 -38.21 52.86
N ARG A 349 -21.40 -38.16 53.44
CA ARG A 349 -21.62 -38.10 54.90
C ARG A 349 -21.16 -39.37 55.62
N GLN A 350 -21.23 -40.52 54.97
CA GLN A 350 -20.89 -41.82 55.54
C GLN A 350 -19.43 -42.21 55.24
N ASN A 351 -18.93 -41.80 54.07
CA ASN A 351 -17.59 -42.10 53.59
C ASN A 351 -17.01 -40.88 52.88
N LEU A 352 -15.96 -40.28 53.46
CA LEU A 352 -15.32 -39.10 52.90
C LEU A 352 -14.78 -39.33 51.48
N ALA A 353 -14.37 -40.55 51.13
CA ALA A 353 -13.89 -40.87 49.79
C ALA A 353 -14.98 -40.76 48.70
N ALA A 354 -16.27 -40.87 49.08
CA ALA A 354 -17.40 -40.69 48.16
C ALA A 354 -17.68 -39.22 47.84
N TRP A 355 -16.96 -38.27 48.46
CA TRP A 355 -17.11 -36.84 48.16
C TRP A 355 -16.88 -36.53 46.67
N THR A 356 -15.99 -37.26 45.99
CA THR A 356 -15.70 -37.06 44.56
C THR A 356 -16.91 -37.30 43.65
N ASP A 357 -17.91 -38.04 44.11
CA ASP A 357 -19.14 -38.29 43.36
C ASP A 357 -20.04 -37.04 43.35
N ILE A 358 -19.87 -36.11 44.30
CA ILE A 358 -20.65 -34.87 44.37
C ILE A 358 -20.31 -33.95 43.19
N PRO A 359 -19.03 -33.56 42.93
CA PRO A 359 -18.68 -32.81 41.74
C PRO A 359 -19.15 -33.44 40.43
N ILE A 360 -19.15 -34.77 40.34
CA ILE A 360 -19.66 -35.50 39.17
C ILE A 360 -21.19 -35.32 39.05
N ALA A 361 -21.93 -35.53 40.14
CA ALA A 361 -23.39 -35.38 40.18
C ALA A 361 -23.87 -33.92 40.03
N LEU A 362 -22.97 -32.93 40.18
CA LEU A 362 -23.25 -31.54 39.86
C LEU A 362 -23.42 -31.29 38.35
N VAL A 363 -23.02 -32.27 37.52
CA VAL A 363 -23.11 -32.22 36.05
C VAL A 363 -24.15 -33.23 35.57
N PRO A 364 -25.08 -32.85 34.67
CA PRO A 364 -26.01 -33.78 34.07
C PRO A 364 -25.28 -34.90 33.29
N PRO A 365 -25.79 -36.13 33.28
CA PRO A 365 -25.11 -37.29 32.67
C PRO A 365 -24.81 -37.12 31.17
N ASN A 366 -25.56 -36.26 30.47
CA ASN A 366 -25.45 -36.04 29.02
C ASN A 366 -24.50 -34.90 28.59
N GLN A 367 -23.70 -34.33 29.51
CA GLN A 367 -22.76 -33.26 29.17
C GLN A 367 -21.37 -33.51 29.81
N PRO A 368 -20.35 -33.95 29.06
CA PRO A 368 -19.01 -34.18 29.61
C PRO A 368 -18.18 -32.90 29.77
N GLU A 369 -18.43 -31.86 28.98
CA GLU A 369 -17.66 -30.59 29.02
C GLU A 369 -17.75 -29.83 30.36
N PRO A 370 -18.91 -29.76 31.06
CA PRO A 370 -19.02 -29.11 32.37
C PRO A 370 -18.33 -29.89 33.50
N LEU A 371 -18.03 -31.18 33.32
CA LEU A 371 -17.38 -32.03 34.34
C LEU A 371 -15.96 -31.55 34.69
N LEU A 372 -15.33 -30.86 33.74
CA LEU A 372 -13.96 -30.34 33.84
C LEU A 372 -13.92 -28.83 34.05
N SER A 373 -15.07 -28.22 34.41
CA SER A 373 -15.12 -26.82 34.84
C SER A 373 -14.42 -26.65 36.20
N CYS A 374 -13.52 -25.66 36.29
CA CYS A 374 -12.76 -25.38 37.51
C CYS A 374 -13.58 -24.77 38.64
N ASP A 375 -14.74 -24.18 38.34
CA ASP A 375 -15.61 -23.59 39.35
C ASP A 375 -16.83 -24.50 39.57
N LEU A 376 -16.88 -25.18 40.72
CA LEU A 376 -18.00 -26.06 41.08
C LEU A 376 -19.31 -25.30 41.19
N THR A 377 -19.27 -24.00 41.52
CA THR A 377 -20.47 -23.16 41.65
C THR A 377 -21.12 -22.84 40.30
N ALA A 378 -20.33 -22.91 39.22
CA ALA A 378 -20.80 -22.69 37.86
C ALA A 378 -21.50 -23.91 37.25
N ARG A 379 -21.46 -25.08 37.92
CA ARG A 379 -22.09 -26.31 37.44
C ARG A 379 -23.61 -26.25 37.62
N ARG A 380 -24.34 -26.74 36.61
CA ARG A 380 -25.80 -26.58 36.49
C ARG A 380 -26.57 -26.99 37.75
N ASN A 381 -26.23 -28.15 38.34
CA ASN A 381 -26.95 -28.67 39.50
C ASN A 381 -26.49 -28.03 40.83
N TRP A 382 -25.51 -27.12 40.85
CA TRP A 382 -25.11 -26.38 42.07
C TRP A 382 -26.26 -25.54 42.63
N SER A 383 -27.05 -24.94 41.73
CA SER A 383 -28.24 -24.14 42.06
C SER A 383 -29.34 -24.95 42.76
N LEU A 384 -29.30 -26.28 42.66
CA LEU A 384 -30.24 -27.15 43.36
C LEU A 384 -29.88 -27.28 44.85
N LEU A 385 -28.62 -27.10 45.24
CA LEU A 385 -28.21 -27.24 46.63
C LEU A 385 -28.77 -26.11 47.51
N THR A 386 -29.23 -26.46 48.70
CA THR A 386 -29.53 -25.46 49.73
C THR A 386 -28.25 -24.78 50.23
N ALA A 387 -28.35 -23.60 50.85
CA ALA A 387 -27.18 -22.91 51.41
C ALA A 387 -26.47 -23.69 52.55
N GLU A 388 -27.16 -24.65 53.17
CA GLU A 388 -26.57 -25.57 54.14
C GLU A 388 -25.81 -26.70 53.43
N GLU A 389 -26.42 -27.32 52.41
CA GLU A 389 -25.77 -28.33 51.57
C GLU A 389 -24.55 -27.76 50.83
N GLN A 390 -24.60 -26.52 50.31
CA GLN A 390 -23.45 -25.86 49.67
C GLN A 390 -22.28 -25.71 50.64
N ARG A 391 -22.53 -25.27 51.88
CA ARG A 391 -21.48 -25.18 52.91
C ARG A 391 -20.93 -26.57 53.26
N GLU A 392 -21.81 -27.55 53.45
CA GLU A 392 -21.41 -28.92 53.75
C GLU A 392 -20.52 -29.51 52.65
N VAL A 393 -20.86 -29.29 51.37
CA VAL A 393 -20.07 -29.75 50.22
C VAL A 393 -18.67 -29.16 50.24
N LEU A 394 -18.54 -27.85 50.50
CA LEU A 394 -17.23 -27.19 50.59
C LEU A 394 -16.42 -27.64 51.80
N ASP A 395 -17.06 -27.79 52.97
CA ASP A 395 -16.40 -28.20 54.22
C ASP A 395 -15.89 -29.64 54.15
N ARG A 396 -16.75 -30.57 53.71
CA ARG A 396 -16.38 -31.97 53.44
C ARG A 396 -15.30 -32.07 52.37
N GLY A 397 -15.36 -31.21 51.35
CA GLY A 397 -14.34 -31.18 50.31
C GLY A 397 -12.97 -30.78 50.85
N LEU A 398 -12.92 -29.81 51.77
CA LEU A 398 -11.68 -29.39 52.40
C LEU A 398 -11.09 -30.49 53.30
N GLU A 399 -11.94 -31.23 54.01
CA GLU A 399 -11.56 -32.45 54.73
C GLU A 399 -10.96 -33.49 53.76
N TYR A 400 -11.61 -33.71 52.62
CA TYR A 400 -11.16 -34.64 51.59
C TYR A 400 -9.79 -34.24 51.02
N VAL A 401 -9.62 -32.98 50.59
CA VAL A 401 -8.34 -32.47 50.07
C VAL A 401 -7.22 -32.61 51.11
N THR A 402 -7.51 -32.40 52.39
CA THR A 402 -6.52 -32.55 53.46
C THR A 402 -6.15 -34.01 53.72
N GLY A 403 -7.10 -34.95 53.59
CA GLY A 403 -6.90 -36.37 53.87
C GLY A 403 -6.45 -37.23 52.69
N HIS A 404 -6.68 -36.77 51.45
CA HIS A 404 -6.42 -37.53 50.23
C HIS A 404 -5.05 -37.20 49.61
N SER A 405 -4.52 -38.14 48.84
CA SER A 405 -3.30 -37.98 48.04
C SER A 405 -3.64 -38.35 46.59
N PRO A 406 -3.63 -37.37 45.66
CA PRO A 406 -3.83 -37.66 44.25
C PRO A 406 -2.79 -38.66 43.71
N ASP A 407 -3.16 -39.46 42.73
CA ASP A 407 -2.29 -40.43 42.05
C ASP A 407 -1.85 -39.91 40.68
N PRO A 408 -0.63 -39.32 40.57
CA PRO A 408 -0.17 -38.74 39.32
C PRO A 408 0.02 -39.76 38.20
N SER A 409 0.11 -41.06 38.51
CA SER A 409 0.27 -42.12 37.50
C SER A 409 -0.94 -42.27 36.58
N LEU A 410 -2.10 -41.71 36.98
CA LEU A 410 -3.31 -41.70 36.18
C LEU A 410 -3.25 -40.73 34.98
N TRP A 411 -2.46 -39.65 35.06
CA TRP A 411 -2.35 -38.64 33.98
C TRP A 411 -0.92 -38.36 33.49
N LEU A 412 0.11 -38.46 34.34
CA LEU A 412 1.48 -38.14 33.94
C LEU A 412 2.00 -39.13 32.89
N GLY A 413 2.55 -38.59 31.79
CA GLY A 413 3.10 -39.39 30.69
C GLY A 413 2.07 -40.18 29.87
N LYS A 414 0.77 -39.98 30.10
CA LYS A 414 -0.30 -40.64 29.34
C LYS A 414 -0.64 -39.82 28.09
N THR A 415 -0.85 -40.51 26.97
CA THR A 415 -1.29 -39.88 25.70
C THR A 415 -2.80 -39.61 25.68
N SER A 416 -3.57 -40.38 26.45
CA SER A 416 -4.99 -40.15 26.71
C SER A 416 -5.28 -40.37 28.19
N VAL A 417 -6.23 -39.61 28.72
CA VAL A 417 -6.61 -39.65 30.13
C VAL A 417 -8.05 -40.13 30.23
N GLY A 418 -8.31 -41.13 31.07
CA GLY A 418 -9.64 -41.67 31.30
C GLY A 418 -10.45 -40.83 32.28
N LEU A 419 -11.73 -41.16 32.48
CA LEU A 419 -12.59 -40.48 33.46
C LEU A 419 -12.22 -40.78 34.92
N ASP A 420 -11.32 -41.73 35.15
CA ASP A 420 -10.79 -42.08 36.47
C ASP A 420 -10.03 -40.93 37.14
N VAL A 421 -9.43 -40.01 36.38
CA VAL A 421 -8.75 -38.83 36.94
C VAL A 421 -9.70 -37.80 37.52
N VAL A 422 -10.99 -37.82 37.14
CA VAL A 422 -11.96 -36.79 37.55
C VAL A 422 -12.07 -36.74 39.06
N ARG A 423 -11.86 -37.85 39.76
CA ARG A 423 -11.85 -37.91 41.24
C ARG A 423 -10.75 -37.04 41.82
N ASP A 424 -9.53 -37.19 41.33
CA ASP A 424 -8.38 -36.42 41.79
C ASP A 424 -8.47 -34.97 41.31
N TRP A 425 -8.91 -34.71 40.08
CA TRP A 425 -9.06 -33.32 39.60
C TRP A 425 -10.23 -32.58 40.25
N SER A 426 -11.23 -33.28 40.77
CA SER A 426 -12.33 -32.67 41.54
C SER A 426 -11.85 -31.93 42.78
N GLY A 427 -10.76 -32.37 43.42
CA GLY A 427 -10.16 -31.62 44.52
C GLY A 427 -9.44 -30.35 44.05
N VAL A 428 -8.86 -30.34 42.84
CA VAL A 428 -8.32 -29.11 42.23
C VAL A 428 -9.44 -28.13 41.93
N TYR A 429 -10.57 -28.61 41.39
CA TYR A 429 -11.74 -27.78 41.10
C TYR A 429 -12.36 -27.19 42.38
N LEU A 430 -12.35 -27.93 43.48
CA LEU A 430 -12.70 -27.37 44.78
C LEU A 430 -11.72 -26.26 45.20
N LEU A 431 -10.42 -26.50 45.08
CA LEU A 431 -9.40 -25.50 45.45
C LEU A 431 -9.55 -24.21 44.65
N THR A 432 -9.78 -24.29 43.33
CA THR A 432 -10.06 -23.11 42.49
C THR A 432 -11.41 -22.46 42.81
N THR A 433 -12.42 -23.24 43.18
CA THR A 433 -13.71 -22.71 43.68
C THR A 433 -13.51 -21.89 44.97
N LEU A 434 -12.72 -22.43 45.90
CA LEU A 434 -12.39 -21.73 47.15
C LEU A 434 -11.52 -20.49 46.89
N ALA A 435 -10.55 -20.56 45.98
CA ALA A 435 -9.73 -19.40 45.60
C ALA A 435 -10.58 -18.21 45.15
N ARG A 436 -11.65 -18.47 44.39
CA ARG A 436 -12.55 -17.42 43.88
C ARG A 436 -13.57 -16.93 44.89
N HIS A 437 -14.21 -17.84 45.62
CA HIS A 437 -15.41 -17.51 46.40
C HIS A 437 -15.17 -17.44 47.92
N ALA A 438 -14.07 -18.02 48.41
CA ALA A 438 -13.72 -18.08 49.83
C ALA A 438 -12.19 -18.19 50.05
N PRO A 439 -11.38 -17.24 49.53
CA PRO A 439 -9.91 -17.32 49.52
C PRO A 439 -9.30 -17.44 50.93
N GLU A 440 -9.96 -16.89 51.95
CA GLU A 440 -9.55 -16.99 53.35
C GLU A 440 -9.41 -18.43 53.83
N ARG A 441 -10.21 -19.35 53.27
CA ARG A 441 -10.20 -20.77 53.64
C ARG A 441 -8.96 -21.52 53.15
N LEU A 442 -8.26 -20.97 52.14
CA LEU A 442 -7.02 -21.55 51.65
C LEU A 442 -5.83 -21.23 52.55
N GLY A 443 -5.90 -20.15 53.35
CA GLY A 443 -4.84 -19.73 54.26
C GLY A 443 -4.55 -20.75 55.37
N ASP A 444 -5.53 -21.57 55.73
CA ASP A 444 -5.42 -22.58 56.79
C ASP A 444 -4.93 -23.95 56.28
N LEU A 445 -4.72 -24.11 54.96
CA LEU A 445 -4.27 -25.37 54.40
C LEU A 445 -2.79 -25.66 54.75
N PRO A 446 -2.48 -26.84 55.31
CA PRO A 446 -1.10 -27.23 55.58
C PRO A 446 -0.25 -27.23 54.31
N LEU A 447 1.02 -26.82 54.44
CA LEU A 447 1.97 -26.85 53.32
C LEU A 447 2.13 -28.27 52.73
N THR A 448 2.01 -29.30 53.57
CA THR A 448 2.03 -30.71 53.15
C THR A 448 0.83 -31.09 52.28
N THR A 449 -0.29 -30.39 52.39
CA THR A 449 -1.44 -30.57 51.50
C THR A 449 -1.14 -29.95 50.14
N TRP A 450 -0.63 -28.71 50.11
CA TRP A 450 -0.20 -28.08 48.85
C TRP A 450 0.83 -28.92 48.09
N ALA A 451 1.86 -29.44 48.77
CA ALA A 451 2.87 -30.30 48.16
C ALA A 451 2.28 -31.60 47.58
N ARG A 452 1.33 -32.24 48.28
CA ARG A 452 0.64 -33.45 47.78
C ARG A 452 -0.22 -33.16 46.55
N TRP A 453 -0.85 -32.00 46.50
CA TRP A 453 -1.77 -31.62 45.43
C TRP A 453 -1.08 -30.94 44.24
N ALA A 454 0.18 -30.51 44.38
CA ALA A 454 0.96 -29.87 43.33
C ALA A 454 0.95 -30.62 41.98
N PRO A 455 1.12 -31.96 41.92
CA PRO A 455 1.03 -32.71 40.66
C PRO A 455 -0.35 -32.63 39.97
N ALA A 456 -1.43 -32.63 40.76
CA ALA A 456 -2.79 -32.52 40.24
C ALA A 456 -3.08 -31.07 39.79
N ILE A 457 -2.68 -30.07 40.59
CA ILE A 457 -2.81 -28.64 40.24
C ILE A 457 -2.08 -28.35 38.93
N ALA A 458 -0.87 -28.89 38.75
CA ALA A 458 -0.05 -28.70 37.54
C ALA A 458 -0.66 -29.29 36.26
N ASN A 459 -1.57 -30.26 36.35
CA ASN A 459 -2.04 -31.06 35.20
C ASN A 459 -3.55 -31.06 34.98
N ALA A 460 -4.35 -30.60 35.96
CA ALA A 460 -5.80 -30.58 35.85
C ALA A 460 -6.24 -29.74 34.65
N TRP A 461 -7.21 -30.26 33.89
CA TRP A 461 -7.78 -29.52 32.77
C TRP A 461 -8.68 -28.41 33.28
N ALA A 462 -8.55 -27.21 32.70
CA ALA A 462 -9.29 -26.02 33.11
C ALA A 462 -10.16 -25.49 31.98
N TYR A 463 -11.35 -26.04 31.84
CA TYR A 463 -12.29 -25.63 30.80
C TYR A 463 -13.11 -24.40 31.22
N GLY A 464 -13.28 -23.44 30.31
CA GLY A 464 -14.19 -22.29 30.45
C GLY A 464 -13.72 -21.11 31.32
N ASN A 465 -12.62 -21.25 32.08
CA ASN A 465 -12.09 -20.15 32.91
C ASN A 465 -10.61 -20.39 33.27
N THR A 466 -9.71 -20.11 32.32
CA THR A 466 -8.28 -20.44 32.41
C THR A 466 -7.53 -19.72 33.53
N ASP A 467 -8.03 -18.57 33.97
CA ASP A 467 -7.33 -17.71 34.94
C ASP A 467 -7.41 -18.26 36.38
N LEU A 468 -8.38 -19.12 36.68
CA LEU A 468 -8.62 -19.68 38.02
C LEU A 468 -7.45 -20.48 38.59
N LEU A 469 -6.74 -21.23 37.74
CA LEU A 469 -5.56 -21.96 38.18
C LEU A 469 -4.42 -20.98 38.55
N GLY A 470 -4.31 -19.86 37.83
CA GLY A 470 -3.39 -18.78 38.16
C GLY A 470 -3.75 -18.14 39.50
N ASP A 471 -5.03 -17.80 39.71
CA ASP A 471 -5.53 -17.22 40.97
C ASP A 471 -5.24 -18.13 42.17
N LEU A 472 -5.47 -19.44 42.01
CA LEU A 472 -5.17 -20.43 43.05
C LEU A 472 -3.68 -20.44 43.39
N VAL A 473 -2.81 -20.44 42.38
CA VAL A 473 -1.36 -20.41 42.58
C VAL A 473 -0.94 -19.09 43.21
N GLU A 474 -1.53 -17.96 42.86
CA GLU A 474 -1.22 -16.65 43.43
C GLU A 474 -1.48 -16.61 44.95
N LEU A 475 -2.56 -17.25 45.40
CA LEU A 475 -2.91 -17.38 46.82
C LEU A 475 -2.08 -18.42 47.59
N ALA A 476 -1.34 -19.30 46.89
CA ALA A 476 -0.54 -20.32 47.54
C ALA A 476 0.69 -19.71 48.28
N PRO A 477 1.09 -20.29 49.44
CA PRO A 477 2.33 -19.92 50.12
C PRO A 477 3.56 -20.00 49.20
N THR A 478 4.62 -19.23 49.49
CA THR A 478 5.82 -19.19 48.65
C THR A 478 6.47 -20.56 48.48
N GLU A 479 6.52 -21.36 49.54
CA GLU A 479 7.02 -22.73 49.50
C GLU A 479 6.12 -23.64 48.65
N ALA A 480 4.79 -23.48 48.73
CA ALA A 480 3.84 -24.23 47.92
C ALA A 480 3.95 -23.89 46.42
N LYS A 481 4.16 -22.60 46.09
CA LYS A 481 4.43 -22.16 44.71
C LYS A 481 5.66 -22.85 44.12
N ALA A 482 6.70 -23.07 44.92
CA ALA A 482 7.90 -23.78 44.48
C ALA A 482 7.61 -25.25 44.17
N GLU A 483 6.82 -25.94 45.00
CA GLU A 483 6.38 -27.32 44.75
C GLU A 483 5.51 -27.44 43.50
N ILE A 484 4.56 -26.52 43.31
CA ILE A 484 3.70 -26.47 42.11
C ILE A 484 4.55 -26.23 40.87
N ARG A 485 5.52 -25.31 40.92
CA ARG A 485 6.45 -25.08 39.80
C ARG A 485 7.24 -26.35 39.46
N THR A 486 7.77 -27.07 40.45
CA THR A 486 8.49 -28.34 40.22
C THR A 486 7.57 -29.40 39.61
N ALA A 487 6.31 -29.46 40.03
CA ALA A 487 5.31 -30.33 39.42
C ALA A 487 5.00 -29.93 37.96
N VAL A 488 4.94 -28.63 37.64
CA VAL A 488 4.76 -28.10 36.27
C VAL A 488 5.96 -28.46 35.40
N GLN A 489 7.20 -28.33 35.89
CA GLN A 489 8.40 -28.77 35.18
C GLN A 489 8.36 -30.29 34.90
N THR A 490 8.00 -31.08 35.91
CA THR A 490 7.84 -32.54 35.76
C THR A 490 6.76 -32.90 34.73
N ALA A 491 5.65 -32.15 34.72
CA ALA A 491 4.58 -32.33 33.76
C ALA A 491 5.07 -32.05 32.32
N LEU A 492 5.75 -30.93 32.12
CA LEU A 492 6.38 -30.56 30.85
C LEU A 492 7.33 -31.65 30.36
N ASP A 493 8.19 -32.15 31.26
CA ASP A 493 9.15 -33.21 30.96
C ASP A 493 8.49 -34.55 30.62
N SER A 494 7.29 -34.83 31.12
CA SER A 494 6.56 -36.08 30.86
C SER A 494 5.67 -36.04 29.61
N ARG A 495 5.36 -34.85 29.07
CA ARG A 495 4.38 -34.72 27.99
C ARG A 495 4.89 -35.23 26.64
N ALA A 496 4.02 -35.96 25.94
CA ALA A 496 4.25 -36.40 24.57
C ALA A 496 4.02 -35.28 23.53
N GLU A 497 3.17 -34.30 23.85
CA GLU A 497 2.80 -33.19 22.97
C GLU A 497 2.91 -31.85 23.71
N TRP A 498 3.32 -30.81 22.98
CA TRP A 498 3.27 -29.43 23.43
C TRP A 498 1.86 -28.88 23.33
N ARG A 499 1.39 -28.26 24.42
CA ARG A 499 0.19 -27.43 24.45
C ARG A 499 0.40 -26.35 25.49
N ARG A 500 0.13 -25.09 25.13
CA ARG A 500 0.10 -23.98 26.09
C ARG A 500 -0.93 -24.28 27.18
N THR A 501 -0.60 -23.95 28.42
CA THR A 501 -1.50 -24.08 29.57
C THR A 501 -1.42 -22.83 30.43
N PRO A 502 -2.46 -22.49 31.20
CA PRO A 502 -2.43 -21.30 32.06
C PRO A 502 -1.28 -21.31 33.07
N LEU A 503 -0.87 -22.49 33.54
CA LEU A 503 0.26 -22.61 34.45
C LEU A 503 1.62 -22.49 33.75
N TYR A 504 1.72 -22.82 32.47
CA TYR A 504 2.93 -22.54 31.70
C TYR A 504 3.09 -21.03 31.50
N GLU A 505 2.00 -20.33 31.20
CA GLU A 505 1.95 -18.86 31.13
C GLU A 505 2.36 -18.23 32.47
N TYR A 506 1.78 -18.70 33.58
CA TYR A 506 2.10 -18.19 34.91
C TYR A 506 3.58 -18.40 35.29
N PHE A 507 4.13 -19.58 34.99
CA PHE A 507 5.55 -19.91 35.27
C PHE A 507 6.48 -19.64 34.08
N ALA A 508 6.07 -18.86 33.08
CA ALA A 508 6.78 -18.75 31.80
C ALA A 508 8.27 -18.48 31.98
N ARG A 509 8.63 -17.46 32.77
CA ARG A 509 10.03 -17.09 33.07
C ARG A 509 10.84 -18.21 33.74
N ASN A 510 10.18 -19.06 34.53
CA ASN A 510 10.84 -20.17 35.19
C ASN A 510 11.06 -21.37 34.27
N LEU A 511 10.25 -21.51 33.22
CA LEU A 511 10.31 -22.63 32.27
C LEU A 511 11.19 -22.34 31.04
N VAL A 512 11.69 -21.11 30.89
CA VAL A 512 12.54 -20.70 29.77
C VAL A 512 13.73 -21.66 29.52
N PRO A 513 14.51 -22.07 30.54
CA PRO A 513 15.63 -22.98 30.32
C PRO A 513 15.20 -24.34 29.75
N GLU A 514 14.11 -24.91 30.26
CA GLU A 514 13.57 -26.21 29.84
C GLU A 514 13.00 -26.12 28.42
N LEU A 515 12.26 -25.05 28.10
CA LEU A 515 11.71 -24.82 26.76
C LEU A 515 12.81 -24.59 25.71
N ALA A 516 13.87 -23.87 26.07
CA ALA A 516 15.03 -23.71 25.18
C ALA A 516 15.75 -25.06 24.91
N ALA A 517 15.85 -25.92 25.93
CA ALA A 517 16.39 -27.27 25.76
C ALA A 517 15.51 -28.15 24.87
N ILE A 518 14.17 -28.08 25.04
CA ILE A 518 13.18 -28.77 24.21
C ILE A 518 13.33 -28.40 22.73
N LEU A 519 13.48 -27.10 22.42
CA LEU A 519 13.69 -26.63 21.05
C LEU A 519 14.97 -27.16 20.44
N THR A 520 16.07 -27.11 21.20
CA THR A 520 17.39 -27.60 20.75
C THR A 520 17.33 -29.10 20.42
N GLN A 521 16.55 -29.87 21.19
CA GLN A 521 16.36 -31.30 20.98
C GLN A 521 15.32 -31.64 19.91
N ARG A 522 14.55 -30.65 19.42
CA ARG A 522 13.38 -30.82 18.54
C ARG A 522 12.46 -31.93 19.05
N ARG A 523 12.12 -31.88 20.33
CA ARG A 523 11.38 -32.96 21.02
C ARG A 523 9.99 -33.22 20.43
N TYR A 524 9.32 -32.17 19.95
CA TYR A 524 7.97 -32.24 19.39
C TYR A 524 7.97 -32.21 17.85
N PRO A 525 6.82 -32.40 17.17
CA PRO A 525 6.67 -32.04 15.76
C PRO A 525 6.96 -30.55 15.47
N ASP A 526 7.29 -30.22 14.22
CA ASP A 526 7.79 -28.87 13.86
C ASP A 526 6.80 -27.73 14.10
N ASP A 527 5.50 -27.98 13.94
CA ASP A 527 4.44 -27.01 14.25
C ASP A 527 4.38 -26.70 15.75
N GLN A 528 4.52 -27.74 16.58
CA GLN A 528 4.55 -27.63 18.04
C GLN A 528 5.84 -26.96 18.53
N ASN A 529 7.01 -27.33 18.01
CA ASN A 529 8.25 -26.61 18.35
C ASN A 529 8.19 -25.16 17.88
N ALA A 530 7.55 -24.85 16.74
CA ALA A 530 7.38 -23.46 16.31
C ALA A 530 6.53 -22.66 17.31
N ASP A 531 5.51 -23.27 17.92
CA ASP A 531 4.73 -22.63 18.99
C ASP A 531 5.52 -22.50 20.30
N VAL A 532 6.38 -23.48 20.65
CA VAL A 532 7.32 -23.33 21.78
C VAL A 532 8.26 -22.14 21.55
N LEU A 533 8.75 -21.96 20.33
CA LEU A 533 9.58 -20.80 19.98
C LEU A 533 8.77 -19.49 20.08
N ALA A 534 7.53 -19.47 19.60
CA ALA A 534 6.65 -18.30 19.75
C ALA A 534 6.43 -17.95 21.22
N PHE A 535 6.20 -18.95 22.08
CA PHE A 535 6.08 -18.77 23.52
C PHE A 535 7.35 -18.16 24.13
N LEU A 536 8.53 -18.64 23.76
CA LEU A 536 9.79 -18.01 24.22
C LEU A 536 9.93 -16.56 23.75
N ILE A 537 9.55 -16.25 22.52
CA ILE A 537 9.58 -14.88 21.98
C ILE A 537 8.70 -13.95 22.81
N GLU A 538 7.52 -14.42 23.25
CA GLU A 538 6.57 -13.64 24.03
C GLU A 538 7.08 -13.35 25.46
N HIS A 539 7.84 -14.26 26.07
CA HIS A 539 8.19 -14.17 27.49
C HIS A 539 9.66 -13.88 27.82
N ASP A 540 10.60 -14.26 26.95
CA ASP A 540 12.04 -13.98 27.09
C ASP A 540 12.70 -13.88 25.69
N PRO A 541 12.64 -12.69 25.06
CA PRO A 541 13.18 -12.48 23.71
C PRO A 541 14.69 -12.76 23.60
N ASP A 542 15.46 -12.52 24.65
CA ASP A 542 16.91 -12.70 24.63
C ASP A 542 17.27 -14.19 24.53
N VAL A 543 16.61 -15.05 25.32
CA VAL A 543 16.78 -16.50 25.21
C VAL A 543 16.17 -17.02 23.91
N ALA A 544 15.05 -16.46 23.46
CA ALA A 544 14.43 -16.83 22.19
C ALA A 544 15.37 -16.64 20.99
N VAL A 545 16.17 -15.55 20.97
CA VAL A 545 17.20 -15.35 19.93
C VAL A 545 18.25 -16.46 19.93
N VAL A 546 18.74 -16.85 21.11
CA VAL A 546 19.73 -17.93 21.23
C VAL A 546 19.14 -19.27 20.78
N ALA A 547 17.92 -19.59 21.22
CA ALA A 547 17.22 -20.81 20.83
C ALA A 547 16.90 -20.83 19.34
N ALA A 548 16.41 -19.72 18.78
CA ALA A 548 16.16 -19.56 17.35
C ALA A 548 17.42 -19.83 16.53
N ARG A 549 18.58 -19.29 16.93
CA ARG A 549 19.87 -19.57 16.24
C ARG A 549 20.22 -21.06 16.22
N SER A 550 19.92 -21.82 17.28
CA SER A 550 20.20 -23.26 17.30
C SER A 550 19.29 -24.11 16.41
N VAL A 551 18.12 -23.59 16.01
CA VAL A 551 17.12 -24.33 15.21
C VAL A 551 16.87 -23.72 13.83
N ALA A 552 17.48 -22.56 13.52
CA ALA A 552 17.46 -21.86 12.23
C ALA A 552 18.32 -22.54 11.17
N ASN A 553 18.11 -23.85 11.01
CA ASN A 553 18.74 -24.68 10.00
C ASN A 553 18.17 -24.37 8.61
N ASP A 554 18.85 -24.87 7.58
CA ASP A 554 18.44 -24.74 6.18
C ASP A 554 17.36 -25.74 5.74
N ASP A 555 16.78 -26.48 6.70
CA ASP A 555 15.63 -27.34 6.43
C ASP A 555 14.36 -26.50 6.26
N ASN A 556 13.48 -26.87 5.33
CA ASN A 556 12.25 -26.12 5.04
C ASN A 556 11.14 -26.39 6.08
N SER A 557 11.51 -26.74 7.32
CA SER A 557 10.55 -27.03 8.38
C SER A 557 9.79 -25.78 8.81
N GLN A 558 8.64 -25.97 9.45
CA GLN A 558 7.89 -24.87 10.06
C GLN A 558 8.69 -24.18 11.17
N LEU A 559 9.42 -24.95 11.98
CA LEU A 559 10.29 -24.44 13.04
C LEU A 559 11.42 -23.57 12.50
N SER A 560 12.16 -24.04 11.49
CA SER A 560 13.28 -23.29 10.92
C SER A 560 12.80 -22.02 10.22
N ARG A 561 11.64 -22.03 9.56
CA ARG A 561 11.03 -20.81 9.02
C ARG A 561 10.65 -19.81 10.11
N ALA A 562 10.03 -20.26 11.20
CA ALA A 562 9.69 -19.40 12.34
C ALA A 562 10.94 -18.79 12.98
N ALA A 563 12.00 -19.58 13.15
CA ALA A 563 13.27 -19.14 13.71
C ALA A 563 13.98 -18.11 12.82
N ASN A 564 14.07 -18.36 11.51
CA ASN A 564 14.66 -17.42 10.55
C ASN A 564 13.90 -16.09 10.53
N ARG A 565 12.56 -16.12 10.53
CA ARG A 565 11.75 -14.89 10.58
C ARG A 565 11.98 -14.09 11.86
N HIS A 566 12.07 -14.76 13.01
CA HIS A 566 12.35 -14.09 14.28
C HIS A 566 13.75 -13.45 14.29
N LEU A 567 14.78 -14.18 13.83
CA LEU A 567 16.15 -13.68 13.76
C LEU A 567 16.30 -12.48 12.81
N ALA A 568 15.57 -12.44 11.71
CA ALA A 568 15.58 -11.30 10.79
C ALA A 568 15.15 -9.99 11.49
N HIS A 569 14.19 -10.08 12.42
CA HIS A 569 13.73 -8.94 13.20
C HIS A 569 14.64 -8.63 14.40
N ALA A 570 15.04 -9.66 15.16
CA ALA A 570 15.75 -9.49 16.43
C ALA A 570 17.27 -9.31 16.28
N ASP A 571 17.86 -9.88 15.22
CA ASP A 571 19.28 -9.77 14.86
C ASP A 571 19.41 -9.36 13.39
N THR A 572 18.91 -8.16 13.10
CA THR A 572 18.92 -7.58 11.75
C THR A 572 20.33 -7.53 11.17
N SER A 573 21.33 -7.06 11.93
CA SER A 573 22.71 -6.97 11.45
C SER A 573 23.33 -8.33 11.16
N GLY A 574 23.14 -9.33 12.03
CA GLY A 574 23.60 -10.70 11.79
C GLY A 574 22.90 -11.33 10.59
N THR A 575 21.60 -11.08 10.42
CA THR A 575 20.83 -11.58 9.28
C THR A 575 21.27 -10.98 7.95
N ILE A 576 21.51 -9.67 7.91
CA ILE A 576 22.04 -9.00 6.71
C ILE A 576 23.43 -9.53 6.37
N ASN A 577 24.29 -9.70 7.37
CA ASN A 577 25.62 -10.28 7.16
C ASN A 577 25.54 -11.70 6.57
N ARG A 578 24.63 -12.54 7.09
CA ARG A 578 24.36 -13.88 6.55
C ARG A 578 23.91 -13.82 5.08
N LEU A 579 22.93 -12.96 4.76
CA LEU A 579 22.42 -12.83 3.39
C LEU A 579 23.49 -12.35 2.39
N LEU A 580 24.41 -11.49 2.81
CA LEU A 580 25.45 -10.93 1.96
C LEU A 580 26.65 -11.87 1.78
N ASN A 581 27.01 -12.64 2.82
CA ASN A 581 28.29 -13.34 2.87
C ASN A 581 28.19 -14.87 2.93
N GLU A 582 27.01 -15.44 3.17
CA GLU A 582 26.82 -16.89 3.32
C GLU A 582 25.86 -17.45 2.25
N PRO A 583 26.12 -18.65 1.71
CA PRO A 583 25.21 -19.30 0.76
C PRO A 583 23.90 -19.65 1.46
N THR A 584 22.79 -19.07 0.98
CA THR A 584 21.46 -19.27 1.58
C THR A 584 20.54 -19.98 0.56
N PRO A 585 19.86 -21.09 0.93
CA PRO A 585 18.88 -21.72 0.05
C PRO A 585 17.74 -20.77 -0.35
N PRO A 586 17.13 -20.91 -1.55
CA PRO A 586 16.11 -19.98 -2.03
C PRO A 586 14.90 -19.78 -1.09
N TRP A 587 14.45 -20.85 -0.42
CA TRP A 587 13.33 -20.78 0.52
C TRP A 587 13.72 -20.05 1.82
N VAL A 588 14.94 -20.23 2.32
CA VAL A 588 15.44 -19.52 3.51
C VAL A 588 15.71 -18.05 3.20
N PHE A 589 16.24 -17.76 2.01
CA PHE A 589 16.57 -16.40 1.55
C PHE A 589 15.35 -15.47 1.63
N LEU A 590 14.20 -15.91 1.11
CA LEU A 590 12.96 -15.14 1.13
C LEU A 590 12.42 -14.92 2.54
N GLU A 591 12.46 -15.93 3.39
CA GLU A 591 11.96 -15.82 4.77
C GLU A 591 12.80 -14.84 5.60
N LEU A 592 14.13 -14.85 5.44
CA LEU A 592 15.02 -13.87 6.06
C LEU A 592 14.76 -12.47 5.52
N LEU A 593 14.64 -12.33 4.19
CA LEU A 593 14.46 -11.04 3.54
C LEU A 593 13.14 -10.36 3.91
N GLU A 594 12.04 -11.10 3.94
CA GLU A 594 10.71 -10.57 4.30
C GLU A 594 10.58 -10.28 5.79
N GLY A 595 11.39 -10.92 6.64
CA GLY A 595 11.45 -10.63 8.08
C GLY A 595 12.27 -9.39 8.44
N LEU A 596 13.06 -8.83 7.50
CA LEU A 596 13.92 -7.68 7.77
C LEU A 596 13.11 -6.36 7.86
N PRO A 597 13.29 -5.56 8.92
CA PRO A 597 12.69 -4.24 9.01
C PRO A 597 13.48 -3.23 8.17
N LEU A 598 13.32 -3.24 6.83
CA LEU A 598 14.05 -2.35 5.90
C LEU A 598 13.89 -0.85 6.25
N ASP A 599 12.84 -0.51 6.99
CA ASP A 599 12.57 0.83 7.47
C ASP A 599 13.60 1.37 8.46
N THR A 600 14.28 0.49 9.22
CA THR A 600 15.22 0.85 10.30
C THR A 600 16.66 0.46 10.02
N VAL A 601 16.93 -0.35 8.99
CA VAL A 601 18.28 -0.72 8.54
C VAL A 601 19.09 0.53 8.18
N ASP A 602 20.40 0.56 8.42
CA ASP A 602 21.24 1.71 8.02
C ASP A 602 21.36 1.84 6.49
N ASP A 603 21.72 3.03 6.02
CA ASP A 603 21.73 3.34 4.58
C ASP A 603 22.74 2.51 3.78
N GLY A 604 23.87 2.11 4.39
CA GLY A 604 24.89 1.28 3.76
C GLY A 604 24.41 -0.15 3.57
N SER A 605 23.91 -0.77 4.64
CA SER A 605 23.34 -2.12 4.61
C SER A 605 22.14 -2.21 3.66
N LEU A 606 21.29 -1.18 3.61
CA LEU A 606 20.17 -1.12 2.67
C LEU A 606 20.64 -1.07 1.20
N ALA A 607 21.70 -0.32 0.91
CA ALA A 607 22.29 -0.27 -0.42
C ALA A 607 22.91 -1.63 -0.83
N ASP A 608 23.57 -2.31 0.11
CA ASP A 608 24.18 -3.62 -0.13
C ASP A 608 23.13 -4.71 -0.37
N LEU A 609 22.05 -4.73 0.42
CA LEU A 609 20.90 -5.61 0.20
C LEU A 609 20.25 -5.34 -1.17
N THR A 610 20.06 -4.06 -1.51
CA THR A 610 19.47 -3.69 -2.82
C THR A 610 20.34 -4.18 -3.97
N ARG A 611 21.67 -4.08 -3.84
CA ARG A 611 22.62 -4.61 -4.84
C ARG A 611 22.50 -6.13 -4.99
N LEU A 612 22.40 -6.86 -3.87
CA LEU A 612 22.22 -8.30 -3.88
C LEU A 612 20.93 -8.70 -4.63
N LEU A 613 19.82 -8.03 -4.35
CA LEU A 613 18.52 -8.32 -4.98
C LEU A 613 18.53 -8.03 -6.49
N LEU A 614 19.10 -6.90 -6.90
CA LEU A 614 19.23 -6.55 -8.32
C LEU A 614 20.09 -7.58 -9.07
N GLY A 615 21.18 -8.06 -8.46
CA GLY A 615 22.02 -9.10 -9.05
C GLY A 615 21.28 -10.42 -9.25
N ARG A 616 20.45 -10.83 -8.28
CA ARG A 616 19.67 -12.08 -8.38
C ARG A 616 18.60 -12.02 -9.47
N LEU A 617 17.88 -10.90 -9.56
CA LEU A 617 16.83 -10.71 -10.56
C LEU A 617 17.38 -10.61 -11.99
N ALA A 618 18.61 -10.10 -12.17
CA ALA A 618 19.28 -10.06 -13.47
C ALA A 618 19.58 -11.46 -14.03
N HIS A 619 19.61 -12.50 -13.18
CA HIS A 619 19.90 -13.88 -13.53
C HIS A 619 18.68 -14.80 -13.48
N ALA A 620 17.48 -14.27 -13.19
CA ALA A 620 16.25 -15.04 -13.15
C ALA A 620 15.63 -15.14 -14.56
N ASP A 621 15.32 -16.36 -15.01
CA ASP A 621 14.53 -16.55 -16.22
C ASP A 621 13.13 -15.95 -16.03
N PRO A 622 12.55 -15.28 -17.04
CA PRO A 622 11.19 -14.77 -16.95
C PRO A 622 10.24 -15.95 -16.70
N PRO A 623 9.34 -15.86 -15.70
CA PRO A 623 8.44 -16.96 -15.37
C PRO A 623 7.55 -17.26 -16.59
N PRO A 624 7.29 -18.54 -16.89
CA PRO A 624 6.37 -18.91 -17.97
C PRO A 624 4.98 -18.31 -17.68
N GLU A 625 4.34 -17.77 -18.71
CA GLU A 625 3.04 -17.05 -18.67
C GLU A 625 1.86 -17.89 -18.11
N THR A 626 2.09 -19.17 -17.77
CA THR A 626 1.09 -20.11 -17.29
C THR A 626 0.97 -20.23 -15.77
N GLU A 627 1.85 -19.64 -14.95
CA GLU A 627 1.73 -19.70 -13.49
C GLU A 627 0.86 -18.57 -12.94
N GLY A 628 -0.45 -18.81 -12.91
CA GLY A 628 -1.46 -17.94 -12.30
C GLY A 628 -1.44 -17.90 -10.76
N SER A 629 -0.27 -18.00 -10.12
CA SER A 629 -0.13 -17.81 -8.67
C SER A 629 0.50 -16.44 -8.41
N PHE A 630 -0.16 -15.59 -7.63
CA PHE A 630 0.34 -14.28 -7.17
C PHE A 630 1.58 -14.37 -6.23
N ASP A 631 2.16 -15.56 -6.07
CA ASP A 631 3.07 -15.89 -4.96
C ASP A 631 4.30 -16.73 -5.35
N SER A 632 4.80 -16.60 -6.58
CA SER A 632 6.06 -17.27 -6.95
C SER A 632 7.27 -16.66 -6.23
N PRO A 633 8.33 -17.45 -5.93
CA PRO A 633 9.55 -16.96 -5.27
C PRO A 633 10.18 -15.76 -6.00
N THR A 634 10.26 -15.81 -7.33
CA THR A 634 10.83 -14.73 -8.15
C THR A 634 10.00 -13.45 -8.06
N GLN A 635 8.66 -13.56 -8.02
CA GLN A 635 7.78 -12.40 -7.83
C GLN A 635 7.93 -11.80 -6.43
N ARG A 636 8.09 -12.63 -5.40
CA ARG A 636 8.38 -12.19 -4.01
C ARG A 636 9.72 -11.45 -3.93
N GLU A 637 10.78 -11.99 -4.52
CA GLU A 637 12.09 -11.32 -4.60
C GLU A 637 11.98 -9.97 -5.33
N ALA A 638 11.21 -9.89 -6.42
CA ALA A 638 10.98 -8.65 -7.17
C ALA A 638 10.22 -7.60 -6.34
N ARG A 639 9.21 -8.01 -5.55
CA ARG A 639 8.52 -7.11 -4.62
C ARG A 639 9.47 -6.55 -3.57
N MET A 640 10.32 -7.39 -3.00
CA MET A 640 11.30 -6.95 -2.00
C MET A 640 12.37 -6.02 -2.60
N CYS A 641 12.80 -6.28 -3.84
CA CYS A 641 13.70 -5.39 -4.56
C CYS A 641 13.06 -4.00 -4.78
N ASN A 642 11.82 -3.95 -5.25
CA ASN A 642 11.08 -2.69 -5.39
C ASN A 642 10.98 -1.96 -4.04
N HIS A 643 10.62 -2.68 -2.97
CA HIS A 643 10.49 -2.09 -1.64
C HIS A 643 11.83 -1.52 -1.14
N ALA A 644 12.94 -2.24 -1.32
CA ALA A 644 14.28 -1.75 -0.94
C ALA A 644 14.67 -0.47 -1.72
N VAL A 645 14.46 -0.45 -3.04
CA VAL A 645 14.70 0.73 -3.90
C VAL A 645 13.81 1.91 -3.48
N GLU A 646 12.55 1.66 -3.17
CA GLU A 646 11.61 2.66 -2.66
C GLU A 646 12.09 3.23 -1.31
N ARG A 647 12.51 2.38 -0.37
CA ARG A 647 13.07 2.83 0.92
C ARG A 647 14.31 3.70 0.74
N MET A 648 15.22 3.33 -0.15
CA MET A 648 16.38 4.17 -0.50
C MET A 648 15.96 5.54 -1.05
N ALA A 649 14.90 5.58 -1.87
CA ALA A 649 14.36 6.81 -2.42
C ALA A 649 13.68 7.68 -1.36
N MET A 650 12.83 7.12 -0.49
CA MET A 650 12.20 7.87 0.61
C MET A 650 13.25 8.49 1.55
N ARG A 651 14.43 7.87 1.67
CA ARG A 651 15.54 8.40 2.48
C ARG A 651 16.43 9.41 1.75
N GLY A 652 16.26 9.58 0.43
CA GLY A 652 17.02 10.54 -0.36
C GLY A 652 18.43 10.09 -0.76
N LEU A 653 18.66 8.77 -0.87
CA LEU A 653 19.96 8.17 -1.24
C LEU A 653 20.24 8.26 -2.74
N VAL A 654 20.33 9.49 -3.26
CA VAL A 654 20.43 9.79 -4.70
C VAL A 654 21.73 9.27 -5.31
N THR A 655 22.84 9.36 -4.58
CA THR A 655 24.17 8.96 -5.08
C THR A 655 24.24 7.44 -5.19
N GLU A 656 23.78 6.75 -4.15
CA GLU A 656 23.76 5.30 -4.03
C GLU A 656 22.86 4.68 -5.11
N LEU A 657 21.65 5.23 -5.32
CA LEU A 657 20.76 4.79 -6.39
C LEU A 657 21.35 5.01 -7.79
N LYS A 658 22.09 6.10 -8.02
CA LYS A 658 22.80 6.32 -9.30
C LYS A 658 23.88 5.27 -9.53
N VAL A 659 24.71 5.02 -8.51
CA VAL A 659 25.77 4.00 -8.58
C VAL A 659 25.17 2.61 -8.81
N LEU A 660 24.04 2.30 -8.19
CA LEU A 660 23.35 1.03 -8.41
C LEU A 660 22.72 0.90 -9.80
N ALA A 661 22.33 2.01 -10.43
CA ALA A 661 21.76 1.99 -11.78
C ALA A 661 22.81 1.67 -12.86
N ASP A 662 24.07 2.03 -12.62
CA ASP A 662 25.17 1.84 -13.57
C ASP A 662 25.43 0.33 -13.79
N GLY A 663 25.37 -0.11 -15.05
CA GLY A 663 25.63 -1.51 -15.43
C GLY A 663 24.46 -2.49 -15.25
N GLN A 664 23.29 -2.03 -14.78
CA GLN A 664 22.11 -2.90 -14.61
C GLN A 664 21.34 -3.15 -15.94
N PRO A 665 20.55 -4.23 -16.04
CA PRO A 665 19.63 -4.43 -17.16
C PRO A 665 18.56 -3.33 -17.29
N PHE A 666 17.98 -3.18 -18.49
CA PHE A 666 17.02 -2.10 -18.79
C PHE A 666 15.82 -2.02 -17.82
N HIS A 667 15.27 -3.16 -17.39
CA HIS A 667 14.13 -3.20 -16.47
C HIS A 667 14.51 -2.67 -15.07
N ALA A 668 15.67 -3.09 -14.53
CA ALA A 668 16.22 -2.62 -13.26
C ALA A 668 16.58 -1.14 -13.31
N GLN A 669 17.18 -0.67 -14.41
CA GLN A 669 17.43 0.75 -14.63
C GLN A 669 16.11 1.55 -14.66
N THR A 670 15.06 1.01 -15.25
CA THR A 670 13.75 1.68 -15.33
C THR A 670 13.12 1.82 -13.94
N LEU A 671 13.16 0.77 -13.12
CA LEU A 671 12.74 0.81 -11.72
C LEU A 671 13.50 1.87 -10.93
N ILE A 672 14.83 1.85 -10.99
CA ILE A 672 15.66 2.82 -10.25
C ILE A 672 15.42 4.24 -10.76
N ARG A 673 15.26 4.46 -12.07
CA ARG A 673 14.92 5.77 -12.64
C ARG A 673 13.58 6.29 -12.16
N HIS A 674 12.57 5.42 -12.02
CA HIS A 674 11.27 5.79 -11.47
C HIS A 674 11.41 6.37 -10.06
N HIS A 675 12.18 5.70 -9.20
CA HIS A 675 12.39 6.11 -7.81
C HIS A 675 13.46 7.20 -7.62
N LEU A 676 14.37 7.43 -8.58
CA LEU A 676 15.36 8.51 -8.53
C LEU A 676 14.73 9.90 -8.43
N ARG A 677 13.51 10.09 -8.96
CA ARG A 677 12.76 11.33 -8.80
C ARG A 677 12.35 11.55 -7.34
N GLN A 678 11.77 10.53 -6.70
CA GLN A 678 11.39 10.56 -5.29
C GLN A 678 12.62 10.75 -4.40
N ALA A 679 13.73 10.09 -4.71
CA ALA A 679 15.00 10.26 -4.00
C ALA A 679 15.49 11.71 -4.02
N ARG A 680 15.41 12.39 -5.17
CA ARG A 680 15.78 13.81 -5.28
C ARG A 680 14.85 14.70 -4.47
N GLN A 681 13.55 14.42 -4.46
CA GLN A 681 12.57 15.17 -3.65
C GLN A 681 12.86 15.01 -2.15
N ALA A 682 13.06 13.78 -1.68
CA ALA A 682 13.40 13.51 -0.27
C ALA A 682 14.73 14.14 0.14
N ALA A 683 15.76 14.05 -0.71
CA ALA A 683 17.05 14.69 -0.47
C ALA A 683 16.93 16.23 -0.44
N ALA A 684 16.15 16.82 -1.35
CA ALA A 684 15.90 18.26 -1.38
C ALA A 684 15.13 18.75 -0.14
N GLY A 685 14.12 17.98 0.31
CA GLY A 685 13.39 18.26 1.55
C GLY A 685 14.29 18.22 2.79
N LYS A 686 15.25 17.29 2.85
CA LYS A 686 16.25 17.22 3.92
C LYS A 686 17.31 18.34 3.84
N ALA A 687 17.63 18.80 2.63
CA ALA A 687 18.69 19.78 2.38
C ALA A 687 18.24 21.26 2.47
N GLN A 688 16.96 21.54 2.72
CA GLN A 688 16.42 22.88 2.51
C GLN A 688 16.88 23.91 3.57
N ALA A 689 17.85 24.75 3.18
CA ALA A 689 17.93 26.13 3.62
C ALA A 689 16.84 26.93 2.87
N ARG A 690 15.95 27.62 3.60
CA ARG A 690 14.79 28.33 3.05
C ARG A 690 15.21 29.42 2.06
N VAL A 691 14.72 29.36 0.83
CA VAL A 691 14.61 30.55 -0.04
C VAL A 691 13.31 31.25 0.33
N ASP A 692 13.40 32.54 0.68
CA ASP A 692 12.25 33.36 1.06
C ASP A 692 11.27 33.56 -0.13
N PRO A 693 9.94 33.48 0.07
CA PRO A 693 8.92 33.71 -0.96
C PRO A 693 9.11 35.00 -1.77
N THR A 694 9.60 36.07 -1.17
CA THR A 694 9.87 37.33 -1.87
C THR A 694 11.03 37.19 -2.86
N GLY A 695 12.08 36.46 -2.48
CA GLY A 695 13.24 36.17 -3.34
C GLY A 695 12.90 35.22 -4.49
N LEU A 696 11.96 34.30 -4.30
CA LEU A 696 11.43 33.45 -5.36
C LEU A 696 10.59 34.25 -6.37
N LEU A 697 9.79 35.20 -5.90
CA LEU A 697 8.95 36.04 -6.76
C LEU A 697 9.76 37.03 -7.60
N ASP A 698 10.84 37.57 -7.04
CA ASP A 698 11.81 38.36 -7.79
C ASP A 698 12.54 37.53 -8.86
N LEU A 699 12.77 36.24 -8.59
CA LEU A 699 13.33 35.26 -9.55
C LEU A 699 12.36 34.90 -10.67
N LEU A 700 11.05 34.81 -10.39
CA LEU A 700 10.02 34.40 -11.34
C LEU A 700 9.39 35.57 -12.13
N GLY A 701 9.52 36.81 -11.63
CA GLY A 701 8.97 38.03 -12.24
C GLY A 701 9.87 38.71 -13.28
N ARG A 702 11.10 38.23 -13.45
CA ARG A 702 12.13 38.82 -14.31
C ARG A 702 12.39 37.92 -15.52
N SER A 703 12.14 38.43 -16.73
CA SER A 703 12.40 37.70 -17.99
C SER A 703 13.89 37.34 -18.18
N ASP A 704 14.76 38.04 -17.46
CA ASP A 704 16.21 37.87 -17.36
C ASP A 704 16.67 36.74 -16.41
N LEU A 705 15.78 36.16 -15.59
CA LEU A 705 16.16 35.20 -14.55
C LEU A 705 15.66 33.77 -14.84
N ARG A 706 16.26 33.11 -15.82
CA ARG A 706 16.04 31.66 -16.04
C ARG A 706 16.72 30.84 -14.94
N LEU A 707 15.99 29.85 -14.40
CA LEU A 707 16.57 28.83 -13.53
C LEU A 707 17.46 27.90 -14.38
N ILE A 708 18.78 28.06 -14.28
CA ILE A 708 19.74 27.24 -15.03
C ILE A 708 19.96 25.93 -14.26
N ARG A 709 19.40 24.81 -14.76
CA ARG A 709 19.54 23.48 -14.14
C ARG A 709 20.56 22.59 -14.85
N ASN A 710 20.87 22.90 -16.11
CA ASN A 710 21.80 22.15 -16.97
C ASN A 710 22.30 23.05 -18.12
N SER A 711 23.25 22.56 -18.93
CA SER A 711 23.84 23.28 -20.06
C SER A 711 22.83 23.71 -21.15
N ALA A 712 21.75 22.96 -21.36
CA ALA A 712 20.74 23.33 -22.36
C ALA A 712 19.89 24.53 -21.88
N ASP A 713 19.56 24.59 -20.59
CA ASP A 713 18.91 25.74 -19.96
C ASP A 713 19.80 27.00 -20.08
N LEU A 714 21.11 26.85 -19.87
CA LEU A 714 22.10 27.94 -20.03
C LEU A 714 22.18 28.45 -21.48
N ILE A 715 22.29 27.55 -22.47
CA ILE A 715 22.32 27.93 -23.89
C ILE A 715 21.05 28.68 -24.28
N SER A 716 19.90 28.18 -23.85
CA SER A 716 18.64 28.84 -24.14
C SER A 716 18.64 30.25 -23.55
N ALA A 717 19.10 30.44 -22.30
CA ALA A 717 19.20 31.76 -21.68
C ALA A 717 20.13 32.72 -22.45
N LEU A 718 21.26 32.21 -22.95
CA LEU A 718 22.18 33.01 -23.78
C LEU A 718 21.56 33.42 -25.11
N LEU A 719 20.80 32.55 -25.78
CA LEU A 719 20.13 32.86 -27.04
C LEU A 719 19.05 33.92 -26.89
N ASP A 720 18.24 33.85 -25.83
CA ASP A 720 17.24 34.88 -25.52
C ASP A 720 17.89 36.26 -25.33
N HIS A 721 19.02 36.32 -24.62
CA HIS A 721 19.72 37.60 -24.41
C HIS A 721 20.42 38.10 -25.68
N LEU A 722 20.85 37.20 -26.57
CA LEU A 722 21.28 37.58 -27.91
C LEU A 722 20.15 38.22 -28.72
N ASP A 723 18.91 37.74 -28.58
CA ASP A 723 17.73 38.39 -29.17
C ASP A 723 17.49 39.78 -28.58
N ASP A 724 17.59 39.96 -27.27
CA ASP A 724 17.46 41.29 -26.64
C ASP A 724 18.55 42.26 -27.15
N LEU A 725 19.79 41.79 -27.27
CA LEU A 725 20.89 42.58 -27.83
C LEU A 725 20.69 42.90 -29.32
N GLN A 726 20.10 41.98 -30.09
CA GLN A 726 19.72 42.25 -31.49
C GLN A 726 18.68 43.39 -31.57
N HIS A 727 17.74 43.45 -30.63
CA HIS A 727 16.78 44.55 -30.52
C HIS A 727 17.46 45.88 -30.11
N GLU A 728 18.41 45.86 -29.18
CA GLU A 728 19.18 47.04 -28.77
C GLU A 728 20.00 47.62 -29.93
N LEU A 729 20.71 46.76 -30.67
CA LEU A 729 21.51 47.15 -31.84
C LEU A 729 20.66 47.82 -32.92
N SER A 730 19.45 47.30 -33.16
CA SER A 730 18.55 47.79 -34.21
C SER A 730 17.73 49.02 -33.84
N ARG A 731 17.32 49.18 -32.56
CA ARG A 731 16.37 50.24 -32.15
C ARG A 731 16.94 51.31 -31.20
N ASN A 732 17.99 51.01 -30.44
CA ASN A 732 18.49 51.88 -29.36
C ASN A 732 19.86 52.51 -29.64
N ASN A 733 20.27 52.58 -30.92
CA ASN A 733 21.59 53.05 -31.35
C ASN A 733 22.78 52.24 -30.81
N GLY A 734 22.57 50.99 -30.36
CA GLY A 734 23.64 50.14 -29.82
C GLY A 734 24.78 49.87 -30.82
N PHE A 735 24.50 49.93 -32.13
CA PHE A 735 25.51 49.81 -33.19
C PHE A 735 26.65 50.84 -33.07
N ARG A 736 26.42 51.98 -32.42
CA ARG A 736 27.45 53.03 -32.24
C ARG A 736 28.62 52.59 -31.37
N ASP A 737 28.43 51.59 -30.51
CA ASP A 737 29.50 51.03 -29.70
C ASP A 737 30.45 50.15 -30.50
N LEU A 738 29.98 49.61 -31.63
CA LEU A 738 30.71 48.67 -32.47
C LEU A 738 31.39 49.36 -33.66
N TRP A 739 30.92 50.55 -34.03
CA TRP A 739 31.37 51.27 -35.22
C TRP A 739 32.05 52.59 -34.88
N SER A 740 33.02 52.99 -35.70
CA SER A 740 33.60 54.33 -35.61
C SER A 740 32.55 55.42 -35.84
N PRO A 741 32.66 56.62 -35.22
CA PRO A 741 31.63 57.68 -35.29
C PRO A 741 31.23 58.13 -36.72
N ASN A 742 32.10 57.88 -37.70
CA ASN A 742 31.86 58.17 -39.12
C ASN A 742 31.17 57.02 -39.89
N GLY A 743 30.84 55.91 -39.22
CA GLY A 743 30.19 54.72 -39.79
C GLY A 743 31.02 53.97 -40.83
N LYS A 744 32.35 54.16 -40.83
CA LYS A 744 33.23 53.58 -41.85
C LYS A 744 33.91 52.29 -41.42
N ASN A 745 34.19 52.12 -40.13
CA ASN A 745 34.94 50.97 -39.62
C ASN A 745 34.14 50.28 -38.51
N LEU A 746 33.80 49.02 -38.71
CA LEU A 746 33.34 48.11 -37.67
C LEU A 746 34.56 47.61 -36.88
N GLY A 747 34.40 47.41 -35.56
CA GLY A 747 35.39 46.74 -34.73
C GLY A 747 35.79 45.36 -35.26
N SER A 748 36.94 44.85 -34.83
CA SER A 748 37.35 43.49 -35.17
C SER A 748 36.40 42.44 -34.57
N GLU A 749 36.48 41.20 -35.04
CA GLU A 749 35.75 40.05 -34.46
C GLU A 749 35.97 39.95 -32.93
N ASP A 750 37.20 40.22 -32.49
CA ASP A 750 37.57 40.32 -31.07
C ASP A 750 36.86 41.48 -30.35
N ASP A 751 36.81 42.67 -30.95
CA ASP A 751 36.18 43.85 -30.35
C ASP A 751 34.66 43.64 -30.18
N ILE A 752 34.00 43.03 -31.17
CA ILE A 752 32.57 42.71 -31.15
C ILE A 752 32.31 41.65 -30.07
N THR A 753 33.15 40.62 -29.99
CA THR A 753 33.03 39.55 -28.99
C THR A 753 33.27 40.07 -27.57
N ASP A 754 34.22 40.99 -27.37
CA ASP A 754 34.44 41.65 -26.07
C ASP A 754 33.30 42.60 -25.69
N TRP A 755 32.70 43.29 -26.67
CA TRP A 755 31.47 44.04 -26.44
C TRP A 755 30.32 43.12 -26.03
N LEU A 756 30.11 42.02 -26.75
CA LEU A 756 29.06 41.04 -26.47
C LEU A 756 29.21 40.46 -25.05
N ARG A 757 30.42 40.05 -24.69
CA ARG A 757 30.74 39.55 -23.35
C ARG A 757 30.34 40.54 -22.26
N ARG A 758 30.74 41.81 -22.39
CA ARG A 758 30.41 42.85 -21.39
C ARG A 758 28.90 43.02 -21.26
N ARG A 759 28.19 43.12 -22.38
CA ARG A 759 26.74 43.31 -22.41
C ARG A 759 25.98 42.13 -21.81
N LEU A 760 26.33 40.91 -22.18
CA LEU A 760 25.75 39.70 -21.59
C LEU A 760 26.07 39.57 -20.09
N THR A 761 27.28 39.95 -19.66
CA THR A 761 27.65 39.94 -18.23
C THR A 761 26.82 40.94 -17.43
N ASP A 762 26.56 42.12 -17.99
CA ASP A 762 25.73 43.14 -17.35
C ASP A 762 24.25 42.73 -17.31
N GLN A 763 23.74 42.04 -18.34
CA GLN A 763 22.35 41.55 -18.39
C GLN A 763 22.12 40.32 -17.49
N LEU A 764 23.04 39.36 -17.45
CA LEU A 764 22.89 38.10 -16.70
C LEU A 764 23.28 38.22 -15.21
N GLY A 765 23.98 39.29 -14.85
CA GLY A 765 24.45 39.53 -13.48
C GLY A 765 25.74 38.76 -13.14
N ARG A 766 26.72 39.47 -12.56
CA ARG A 766 28.09 38.98 -12.28
C ARG A 766 28.16 37.78 -11.33
N ASP A 767 27.14 37.57 -10.51
CA ASP A 767 27.11 36.51 -9.50
C ASP A 767 26.42 35.22 -9.98
N ARG A 768 25.92 35.19 -11.23
CA ARG A 768 25.04 34.10 -11.73
C ARG A 768 25.56 33.37 -12.97
N VAL A 769 26.14 34.09 -13.93
CA VAL A 769 26.77 33.48 -15.12
C VAL A 769 28.16 34.09 -15.31
N ILE A 770 29.19 33.26 -15.27
CA ILE A 770 30.56 33.66 -15.52
C ILE A 770 30.83 33.52 -17.02
N LEU A 771 31.06 34.66 -17.70
CA LEU A 771 31.47 34.71 -19.11
C LEU A 771 32.96 35.04 -19.22
N ALA A 772 33.75 34.08 -19.69
CA ALA A 772 35.21 34.20 -19.78
C ALA A 772 35.71 34.11 -21.22
N ARG A 773 36.77 34.88 -21.52
CA ARG A 773 37.68 34.69 -22.67
C ARG A 773 38.92 34.00 -22.12
N GLU A 774 39.36 32.88 -22.68
CA GLU A 774 40.43 32.01 -22.12
C GLU A 774 40.09 31.50 -20.70
N PRO A 775 39.23 30.48 -20.56
CA PRO A 775 39.13 29.79 -19.28
C PRO A 775 40.52 29.29 -18.85
N GLN A 776 40.83 29.36 -17.54
CA GLN A 776 41.97 28.65 -16.95
C GLN A 776 41.70 27.14 -17.03
N VAL A 777 41.77 26.57 -18.23
CA VAL A 777 41.89 25.14 -18.42
C VAL A 777 43.34 24.84 -18.08
N GLU A 778 43.57 24.09 -17.01
CA GLU A 778 44.88 23.52 -16.72
C GLU A 778 45.48 22.99 -18.01
N ARG A 779 46.69 23.48 -18.32
CA ARG A 779 47.43 23.27 -19.56
C ARG A 779 47.37 21.81 -20.04
N ILE A 780 46.39 21.47 -20.89
CA ILE A 780 46.57 20.41 -21.87
C ILE A 780 47.44 21.04 -22.95
N ALA A 781 48.75 20.90 -22.77
CA ALA A 781 49.75 21.35 -23.73
C ALA A 781 49.66 20.48 -25.00
N VAL A 782 48.68 20.76 -25.86
CA VAL A 782 48.78 20.39 -27.27
C VAL A 782 49.66 21.45 -27.94
N LYS A 783 50.86 21.04 -28.31
CA LYS A 783 51.82 21.84 -29.07
C LYS A 783 51.13 22.50 -30.28
N GLY A 784 51.14 23.83 -30.29
CA GLY A 784 51.19 24.61 -31.53
C GLY A 784 49.87 24.85 -32.26
N SER A 785 48.94 25.57 -31.64
CA SER A 785 48.33 26.74 -32.28
C SER A 785 47.69 27.61 -31.18
N GLY A 786 48.06 28.88 -31.11
CA GLY A 786 47.47 29.84 -30.16
C GLY A 786 46.07 30.25 -30.59
N THR A 787 45.13 29.30 -30.65
CA THR A 787 43.73 29.55 -30.98
C THR A 787 42.92 29.63 -29.69
N ARG A 788 42.30 30.78 -29.48
CA ARG A 788 41.53 31.15 -28.30
C ARG A 788 40.09 30.67 -28.46
N ILE A 789 39.46 30.12 -27.42
CA ILE A 789 38.00 29.97 -27.40
C ILE A 789 37.40 31.38 -27.32
N ASP A 790 36.43 31.68 -28.19
CA ASP A 790 35.84 33.02 -28.26
C ASP A 790 35.11 33.39 -26.97
N LEU A 791 34.18 32.55 -26.49
CA LEU A 791 33.54 32.70 -25.17
C LEU A 791 33.22 31.36 -24.50
N THR A 792 33.37 31.31 -23.19
CA THR A 792 32.85 30.22 -22.33
C THR A 792 31.92 30.81 -21.28
N ALA A 793 30.74 30.21 -21.13
CA ALA A 793 29.75 30.56 -20.10
C ALA A 793 29.64 29.43 -19.08
N GLY A 794 29.67 29.76 -17.80
CA GLY A 794 29.44 28.82 -16.70
C GLY A 794 28.43 29.37 -15.70
N ALA A 795 27.50 28.54 -15.24
CA ALA A 795 26.49 28.91 -14.25
C ALA A 795 26.31 27.80 -13.19
N PRO A 796 26.31 28.12 -11.88
CA PRO A 796 26.06 27.13 -10.84
C PRO A 796 24.62 26.61 -10.95
N THR A 797 24.45 25.29 -10.85
CA THR A 797 23.13 24.65 -10.84
C THR A 797 22.74 24.34 -9.39
N ASN A 798 21.59 24.87 -8.95
CA ASN A 798 20.99 24.54 -7.65
C ASN A 798 20.29 23.16 -7.69
N THR A 799 20.98 22.16 -8.24
CA THR A 799 20.56 20.75 -8.28
C THR A 799 21.18 20.00 -7.11
N VAL A 800 20.65 18.83 -6.76
CA VAL A 800 21.32 17.91 -5.82
C VAL A 800 21.77 16.66 -6.58
N PRO A 801 23.09 16.39 -6.69
CA PRO A 801 24.19 17.21 -6.16
C PRO A 801 24.37 18.53 -6.92
N ALA A 802 24.98 19.52 -6.26
CA ALA A 802 25.30 20.81 -6.86
C ALA A 802 26.26 20.62 -8.04
N GLY A 803 26.04 21.36 -9.12
CA GLY A 803 26.79 21.24 -10.36
C GLY A 803 27.04 22.58 -11.04
N VAL A 804 27.64 22.55 -12.23
CA VAL A 804 27.85 23.72 -13.08
C VAL A 804 27.35 23.40 -14.48
N ALA A 805 26.49 24.25 -15.02
CA ALA A 805 26.10 24.24 -16.41
C ALA A 805 27.13 25.03 -17.21
N GLU A 806 27.60 24.47 -18.32
CA GLU A 806 28.62 25.09 -19.16
C GLU A 806 28.15 25.19 -20.62
N ALA A 807 28.57 26.26 -21.31
CA ALA A 807 28.34 26.47 -22.72
C ALA A 807 29.55 27.13 -23.39
N ILE A 808 29.90 26.66 -24.59
CA ILE A 808 30.96 27.23 -25.42
C ILE A 808 30.33 27.95 -26.61
N VAL A 809 30.77 29.19 -26.86
CA VAL A 809 30.35 29.99 -28.02
C VAL A 809 31.55 30.23 -28.91
N GLU A 810 31.40 29.87 -30.19
CA GLU A 810 32.35 30.19 -31.26
C GLU A 810 31.72 31.24 -32.16
N ALA A 811 32.44 32.34 -32.42
CA ALA A 811 31.91 33.48 -33.15
C ALA A 811 32.75 33.77 -34.41
N LYS A 812 32.08 34.11 -35.53
CA LYS A 812 32.77 34.55 -36.76
C LYS A 812 32.12 35.80 -37.35
N LEU A 813 32.92 36.73 -37.86
CA LEU A 813 32.41 37.81 -38.72
C LEU A 813 32.07 37.22 -40.09
N VAL A 814 30.95 37.64 -40.71
CA VAL A 814 30.48 37.10 -42.00
C VAL A 814 31.49 37.21 -43.15
N THR A 815 32.48 38.10 -43.03
CA THR A 815 33.57 38.25 -44.01
C THR A 815 34.70 37.23 -43.85
N ASN A 816 34.67 36.40 -42.81
CA ASN A 816 35.67 35.37 -42.54
C ASN A 816 35.45 34.17 -43.49
N ASP A 817 36.53 33.70 -44.12
CA ASP A 817 36.46 32.57 -45.07
C ASP A 817 36.21 31.22 -44.38
N GLU A 818 36.40 31.14 -43.06
CA GLU A 818 36.17 29.93 -42.25
C GLU A 818 34.71 29.77 -41.81
N VAL A 819 33.81 30.72 -42.09
CA VAL A 819 32.38 30.63 -41.72
C VAL A 819 31.72 29.28 -42.09
N PRO A 820 31.99 28.65 -43.26
CA PRO A 820 31.38 27.37 -43.62
C PRO A 820 31.89 26.16 -42.84
N THR A 821 33.07 26.24 -42.22
CA THR A 821 33.76 25.09 -41.61
C THR A 821 34.00 25.24 -40.11
N ALA A 822 34.01 26.47 -39.57
CA ALA A 822 34.36 26.75 -38.18
C ALA A 822 33.42 26.08 -37.15
N LEU A 823 32.14 25.88 -37.46
CA LEU A 823 31.22 25.10 -36.61
C LEU A 823 31.76 23.68 -36.38
N ARG A 824 32.18 23.00 -37.44
CA ARG A 824 32.67 21.62 -37.36
C ARG A 824 34.10 21.55 -36.84
N ASP A 825 34.99 22.33 -37.44
CA ASP A 825 36.43 22.21 -37.22
C ASP A 825 36.87 22.85 -35.90
N GLN A 826 36.21 23.94 -35.49
CA GLN A 826 36.56 24.69 -34.28
C GLN A 826 35.60 24.35 -33.13
N LEU A 827 34.31 24.72 -33.23
CA LEU A 827 33.36 24.52 -32.13
C LEU A 827 33.25 23.04 -31.73
N VAL A 828 33.01 22.15 -32.68
CA VAL A 828 32.81 20.72 -32.39
C VAL A 828 34.11 19.97 -32.15
N GLN A 829 34.98 19.88 -33.16
CA GLN A 829 36.16 19.01 -33.09
C GLN A 829 37.20 19.51 -32.09
N ARG A 830 37.38 20.84 -31.98
CA ARG A 830 38.44 21.41 -31.16
C ARG A 830 38.00 21.70 -29.73
N TYR A 831 36.76 22.13 -29.53
CA TYR A 831 36.31 22.59 -28.21
C TYR A 831 35.36 21.62 -27.52
N LEU A 832 34.19 21.31 -28.10
CA LEU A 832 33.20 20.43 -27.47
C LEU A 832 33.76 19.02 -27.23
N ALA A 833 34.38 18.40 -28.24
CA ALA A 833 34.98 17.08 -28.10
C ALA A 833 36.13 17.03 -27.08
N ALA A 834 36.98 18.07 -27.05
CA ALA A 834 38.14 18.12 -26.16
C ALA A 834 37.78 18.38 -24.69
N THR A 835 36.66 19.09 -24.43
CA THR A 835 36.17 19.42 -23.08
C THR A 835 35.11 18.44 -22.57
N SER A 836 34.81 17.37 -23.32
CA SER A 836 33.72 16.44 -23.04
C SER A 836 32.33 17.11 -22.93
N GLN A 837 32.17 18.29 -23.52
CA GLN A 837 30.90 18.99 -23.59
C GLN A 837 30.11 18.58 -24.83
N ARG A 838 28.78 18.61 -24.73
CA ARG A 838 27.88 18.28 -25.84
C ARG A 838 27.15 19.47 -26.42
N HIS A 839 27.12 20.60 -25.73
CA HIS A 839 26.26 21.73 -26.06
C HIS A 839 27.09 22.97 -26.38
N GLY A 840 26.79 23.66 -27.48
CA GLY A 840 27.50 24.90 -27.87
C GLY A 840 26.66 25.84 -28.74
N ILE A 841 27.14 27.07 -28.92
CA ILE A 841 26.52 28.09 -29.78
C ILE A 841 27.50 28.47 -30.90
N TYR A 842 27.07 28.40 -32.14
CA TYR A 842 27.78 28.97 -33.28
C TYR A 842 27.15 30.30 -33.69
N LEU A 843 27.90 31.38 -33.49
CA LEU A 843 27.45 32.75 -33.66
C LEU A 843 28.11 33.39 -34.89
N VAL A 844 27.32 34.04 -35.76
CA VAL A 844 27.88 34.83 -36.86
C VAL A 844 27.47 36.28 -36.76
N TYR A 845 28.45 37.18 -36.75
CA TYR A 845 28.22 38.63 -36.84
C TYR A 845 28.00 39.00 -38.30
N TRP A 846 26.79 39.46 -38.62
CA TRP A 846 26.38 39.75 -39.99
C TRP A 846 26.34 41.26 -40.26
N ILE A 847 26.80 41.63 -41.45
CA ILE A 847 26.68 42.98 -42.03
C ILE A 847 26.32 42.87 -43.52
N PRO A 848 25.55 43.82 -44.09
CA PRO A 848 25.15 43.77 -45.49
C PRO A 848 26.35 43.98 -46.42
N PRO A 849 26.33 43.44 -47.66
CA PRO A 849 27.44 43.54 -48.61
C PRO A 849 27.97 44.97 -48.84
N GLU A 850 27.08 45.97 -48.85
CA GLU A 850 27.47 47.36 -49.07
C GLU A 850 28.33 47.96 -47.95
N GLN A 851 28.32 47.34 -46.76
CA GLN A 851 29.06 47.81 -45.58
C GLN A 851 30.35 47.01 -45.32
N ARG A 852 30.70 46.07 -46.21
CA ARG A 852 31.90 45.23 -46.08
C ARG A 852 33.10 45.88 -46.76
N THR A 853 34.21 46.00 -46.04
CA THR A 853 35.48 46.51 -46.58
C THR A 853 36.17 45.53 -47.53
N SER A 854 35.89 44.23 -47.43
CA SER A 854 36.51 43.18 -48.26
C SER A 854 35.90 43.02 -49.67
N GLY A 855 34.75 43.66 -49.95
CA GLY A 855 34.01 43.49 -51.21
C GLY A 855 33.31 42.13 -51.38
N SER A 856 33.35 41.26 -50.36
CA SER A 856 32.72 39.93 -50.40
C SER A 856 31.20 40.00 -50.45
N ARG A 857 30.60 39.30 -51.42
CA ARG A 857 29.14 39.12 -51.55
C ARG A 857 28.63 37.77 -51.03
N LYS A 858 29.51 36.92 -50.46
CA LYS A 858 29.09 35.64 -49.84
C LYS A 858 28.11 35.92 -48.71
N TYR A 859 27.04 35.13 -48.55
CA TYR A 859 26.04 35.35 -47.49
C TYR A 859 25.46 36.78 -47.51
N ALA A 860 25.06 37.23 -48.71
CA ALA A 860 24.43 38.53 -48.90
C ALA A 860 23.05 38.61 -48.23
N ASP A 861 22.34 37.49 -48.14
CA ASP A 861 21.10 37.34 -47.40
C ASP A 861 21.38 36.73 -46.01
N LYS A 862 20.86 37.38 -44.96
CA LYS A 862 20.98 36.91 -43.57
C LYS A 862 20.24 35.58 -43.36
N GLN A 863 19.10 35.40 -44.01
CA GLN A 863 18.27 34.21 -43.86
C GLN A 863 18.91 33.00 -44.54
N GLU A 864 19.49 33.19 -45.73
CA GLU A 864 20.25 32.14 -46.44
C GLU A 864 21.43 31.63 -45.59
N LEU A 865 22.18 32.54 -44.95
CA LEU A 865 23.24 32.18 -44.02
C LEU A 865 22.72 31.38 -42.82
N LEU A 866 21.62 31.80 -42.21
CA LEU A 866 21.04 31.11 -41.06
C LEU A 866 20.58 29.70 -41.44
N ASP A 867 19.99 29.52 -42.61
CA ASP A 867 19.54 28.21 -43.10
C ASP A 867 20.71 27.27 -43.41
N ASP A 868 21.79 27.80 -43.98
CA ASP A 868 23.06 27.07 -44.16
C ASP A 868 23.69 26.66 -42.82
N MET A 869 23.71 27.57 -41.83
CA MET A 869 24.20 27.27 -40.47
C MET A 869 23.38 26.17 -39.80
N ARG A 870 22.04 26.21 -39.93
CA ARG A 870 21.15 25.15 -39.42
C ARG A 870 21.43 23.80 -40.07
N ARG A 871 21.74 23.79 -41.37
CA ARG A 871 22.16 22.57 -42.08
C ARG A 871 23.46 22.02 -41.49
N TRP A 872 24.49 22.85 -41.30
CA TRP A 872 25.76 22.43 -40.68
C TRP A 872 25.59 21.91 -39.26
N ALA A 873 24.73 22.53 -38.45
CA ALA A 873 24.42 22.05 -37.10
C ALA A 873 23.71 20.68 -37.11
N THR A 874 22.86 20.43 -38.11
CA THR A 874 22.19 19.13 -38.28
C THR A 874 23.18 18.02 -38.64
N GLU A 875 24.26 18.33 -39.37
CA GLU A 875 25.29 17.36 -39.76
C GLU A 875 26.11 16.81 -38.56
N VAL A 876 26.15 17.53 -37.43
CA VAL A 876 26.87 17.11 -36.21
C VAL A 876 25.94 16.51 -35.14
N ALA A 877 24.62 16.55 -35.37
CA ALA A 877 23.62 15.88 -34.56
C ALA A 877 23.58 14.36 -34.86
N PRO A 878 23.17 13.50 -33.91
CA PRO A 878 22.75 13.80 -32.54
C PRO A 878 23.92 13.84 -31.54
N GLN A 879 25.17 13.70 -32.01
CA GLN A 879 26.34 13.58 -31.13
C GLN A 879 26.62 14.89 -30.37
N PHE A 880 26.41 16.04 -31.01
CA PHE A 880 26.54 17.37 -30.42
C PHE A 880 25.26 18.18 -30.65
N ASP A 881 24.83 18.91 -29.61
CA ASP A 881 23.69 19.82 -29.67
C ASP A 881 24.19 21.26 -29.86
N VAL A 882 24.32 21.67 -31.12
CA VAL A 882 24.80 23.01 -31.49
C VAL A 882 23.61 23.89 -31.87
N ARG A 883 23.49 25.04 -31.20
CA ARG A 883 22.55 26.11 -31.58
C ARG A 883 23.26 27.15 -32.44
N VAL A 884 22.55 27.70 -33.42
CA VAL A 884 23.10 28.68 -34.35
C VAL A 884 22.40 30.02 -34.18
N TYR A 885 23.15 31.12 -34.25
CA TYR A 885 22.60 32.47 -34.13
C TYR A 885 23.30 33.44 -35.08
N VAL A 886 22.54 34.35 -35.70
CA VAL A 886 23.10 35.40 -36.56
C VAL A 886 22.77 36.77 -35.97
N LEU A 887 23.80 37.44 -35.44
CA LEU A 887 23.69 38.78 -34.86
C LEU A 887 23.99 39.82 -35.93
N ASP A 888 22.98 40.58 -36.33
CA ASP A 888 23.12 41.69 -37.27
C ASP A 888 23.69 42.91 -36.54
N VAL A 889 24.95 43.24 -36.89
CA VAL A 889 25.72 44.34 -36.33
C VAL A 889 25.85 45.49 -37.34
N SER A 890 24.97 45.57 -38.33
CA SER A 890 25.02 46.57 -39.39
C SER A 890 24.80 48.00 -38.89
N TRP A 891 25.36 48.96 -39.62
CA TRP A 891 25.09 50.37 -39.42
C TRP A 891 23.73 50.71 -40.07
N PRO A 892 22.72 51.21 -39.33
CA PRO A 892 21.42 51.50 -39.92
C PRO A 892 21.51 52.57 -41.03
N LYS A 893 20.92 52.29 -42.20
CA LYS A 893 20.72 53.32 -43.24
C LYS A 893 19.65 54.29 -42.72
N ARG A 894 19.96 55.59 -42.74
CA ARG A 894 18.99 56.65 -42.38
C ARG A 894 17.80 56.69 -43.32
#